data_AF-A0A7W6A775-F1
#
_entry.id   AF-A0A7W6A775-F1
#
_cell.length_a   1.000
_cell.length_b   1.000
_cell.length_c   1.000
_cell.angle_alpha   90.00
_cell.angle_beta   90.00
_cell.angle_gamma   90.00
#
_symmetry.space_group_name_H-M   'P 1'
#
loop_
_entity.id
_entity.type
_entity.pdbx_description
1 polymer ?
#
loop_
_entity_poly.entity_id
_entity_poly.type
_entity_poly.pdbx_seq_one_letter_code
_entity_poly.pdbx_strand_id
1 'polypeptide(L)'
;MSSHRRSVRPLAFSLAGACAAALLAVQPAAAFQTGADIPTVRQTLGYDSGQEITRAADVRRYFEALRAAAPDRMAMGDYATTWEGRPLFWAAVGSPANIARLDQIKADARALADPRRTSPQQAAALIADQPVLVWMAYSVHGNEISPADAAMQAARRLLTDPTAQAWLANTVVVFVPTQNPDGRERFLNSFASGRGSLPNPDPASAERDEPWPSGRYNHYLFDLNRDWFIQTQPETQGHAALVRDWRPQVVVDSHEMGSDETFFFPPEAEPLNPWIWPRTLENRALFGRNTGARFDAAGLPYFNRKVYDAFYPGYGDGWPGYLGAVSMTYEAGSARGLAARRSSGEVFTYADTVRAHLTATLATIETASRNHDRLLNDFYAYHRDGVAGRGAYVLSRASDPAAADRLAGLLVRSGIEVGVARQAFACAGQHRAGDYVVNLAQPQRRMAEVLLTRDVPIPPAFLAEQERRRARGLGDEIYDVTAWSLPLMFGVDATRCDSAPGVAVEARGPELVTPAAVQNAEARYGFLVAPGSAQPRFLAAALQAGLTVNSADQPFTQNGRDWPAGTLVLPKAGAPADLIATLNRLAADTGAEVTGVDESWVERGAGFGSSDVVRLRAPRIALAWDSPAAPDAAGATRWMLERDLGYPVTPIRTANFGDADLAHYQVLILPEGRDYASVLGEAGVKALHDWVSRGGTLISLGTATRLLTDPDSDMLASRRETGALDKDEDKPAAPARIANQTDYAALLAHSDHGPDSVAGVLARAHVDPDHWIGAGLPETLNVLVRGADIYAPLKRGEGVNAVRFEGSDTLLASGQLWAENQAQLGYKPVVMVETLGSGQLIAFTQDPTVRGYLEGLKPLFANAVFKGPAHVSPRW
;
A
#
# COMPACT_ATOMS: atom_id res chain seq x y z
N MET A 1 93.83 15.27 32.03
CA MET A 1 93.67 16.66 31.55
C MET A 1 93.99 16.70 30.06
N SER A 2 93.04 17.21 29.26
CA SER A 2 93.16 17.65 27.86
C SER A 2 93.64 16.64 26.80
N SER A 3 92.71 16.12 25.98
CA SER A 3 93.02 15.51 24.68
C SER A 3 92.60 16.44 23.54
N HIS A 4 93.55 16.67 22.63
CA HIS A 4 93.44 17.54 21.46
C HIS A 4 92.96 16.79 20.21
N ARG A 5 92.35 17.56 19.31
CA ARG A 5 91.80 17.25 17.98
C ARG A 5 92.85 16.73 16.98
N ARG A 6 92.41 15.92 16.00
CA ARG A 6 92.36 16.20 14.53
C ARG A 6 92.30 14.92 13.67
N SER A 7 91.38 14.86 12.71
CA SER A 7 91.47 14.05 11.47
C SER A 7 90.66 14.78 10.37
N VAL A 8 91.32 15.31 9.34
CA VAL A 8 91.62 14.75 8.00
C VAL A 8 90.40 14.72 7.04
N ARG A 9 90.50 15.55 5.99
CA ARG A 9 89.71 15.59 4.73
C ARG A 9 90.55 14.90 3.63
N PRO A 10 89.99 14.36 2.52
CA PRO A 10 89.64 15.20 1.36
C PRO A 10 88.55 14.72 0.38
N LEU A 11 88.10 15.70 -0.42
CA LEU A 11 87.57 15.73 -1.80
C LEU A 11 86.89 14.50 -2.46
N ALA A 12 85.75 14.76 -3.09
CA ALA A 12 85.43 14.24 -4.43
C ALA A 12 84.55 15.22 -5.21
N PHE A 13 84.96 15.53 -6.44
CA PHE A 13 84.21 16.29 -7.45
C PHE A 13 83.61 15.31 -8.48
N SER A 14 82.43 15.69 -8.94
CA SER A 14 81.51 15.18 -9.97
C SER A 14 82.05 14.35 -11.16
N LEU A 15 81.26 13.37 -11.62
CA LEU A 15 80.90 13.22 -13.03
C LEU A 15 79.62 12.37 -13.24
N ALA A 16 78.90 12.71 -14.30
CA ALA A 16 77.52 12.37 -14.63
C ALA A 16 77.27 10.91 -15.07
N GLY A 17 76.02 10.46 -14.91
CA GLY A 17 75.51 9.22 -15.49
C GLY A 17 74.00 9.10 -15.28
N ALA A 18 73.23 9.51 -16.28
CA ALA A 18 71.78 9.45 -16.31
C ALA A 18 71.27 8.01 -16.44
N CYS A 19 70.24 7.65 -15.65
CA CYS A 19 69.29 6.59 -15.98
C CYS A 19 67.92 6.97 -15.44
N ALA A 20 66.99 7.17 -16.37
CA ALA A 20 65.60 7.54 -16.11
C ALA A 20 64.81 6.32 -15.63
N ALA A 21 64.11 6.47 -14.51
CA ALA A 21 62.99 5.64 -14.11
C ALA A 21 61.83 6.58 -13.79
N ALA A 22 60.77 6.54 -14.61
CA ALA A 22 59.58 7.33 -14.44
C ALA A 22 58.79 6.82 -13.21
N LEU A 23 58.89 7.55 -12.11
CA LEU A 23 57.98 7.45 -10.97
C LEU A 23 56.72 8.25 -11.30
N LEU A 24 55.61 7.53 -11.58
CA LEU A 24 54.26 8.09 -11.55
C LEU A 24 54.02 8.66 -10.14
N ALA A 25 53.89 9.97 -10.06
CA ALA A 25 53.56 10.68 -8.83
C ALA A 25 52.15 10.27 -8.38
N VAL A 26 52.09 9.46 -7.32
CA VAL A 26 50.87 9.29 -6.52
C VAL A 26 50.60 10.62 -5.85
N GLN A 27 49.56 11.32 -6.31
CA GLN A 27 49.01 12.48 -5.62
C GLN A 27 48.54 12.04 -4.22
N PRO A 28 48.91 12.75 -3.14
CA PRO A 28 48.40 12.40 -1.82
C PRO A 28 46.89 12.65 -1.81
N ALA A 29 46.13 11.63 -1.40
CA ALA A 29 44.73 11.79 -1.05
C ALA A 29 44.61 12.97 -0.08
N ALA A 30 43.79 13.96 -0.42
CA ALA A 30 43.53 15.10 0.43
C ALA A 30 43.09 14.59 1.80
N ALA A 31 43.88 14.89 2.84
CA ALA A 31 43.53 14.55 4.21
C ALA A 31 42.20 15.24 4.55
N PHE A 32 41.17 14.44 4.85
CA PHE A 32 39.91 14.93 5.39
C PHE A 32 40.21 15.79 6.63
N GLN A 33 39.84 17.07 6.59
CA GLN A 33 39.95 17.93 7.77
C GLN A 33 39.02 17.41 8.87
N THR A 34 39.59 16.94 9.98
CA THR A 34 38.90 16.48 11.19
C THR A 34 38.41 17.65 12.06
N GLY A 35 37.98 18.76 11.45
CA GLY A 35 37.92 20.08 12.08
C GLY A 35 36.62 20.49 12.78
N ALA A 36 35.64 19.61 12.93
CA ALA A 36 34.43 19.92 13.70
C ALA A 36 34.10 18.74 14.65
N ASP A 37 33.91 19.03 15.93
CA ASP A 37 33.44 18.06 16.92
C ASP A 37 32.01 17.61 16.55
N ILE A 38 31.91 16.53 15.77
CA ILE A 38 30.62 15.97 15.38
C ILE A 38 29.89 15.47 16.64
N PRO A 39 28.72 16.06 16.98
CA PRO A 39 28.08 15.81 18.26
C PRO A 39 27.65 14.36 18.40
N THR A 40 27.69 13.83 19.62
CA THR A 40 27.09 12.53 19.95
C THR A 40 25.60 12.69 20.26
N VAL A 41 24.87 11.57 20.25
CA VAL A 41 23.48 11.52 20.72
C VAL A 41 23.38 12.05 22.15
N ARG A 42 24.30 11.66 23.05
CA ARG A 42 24.34 12.16 24.43
C ARG A 42 24.51 13.67 24.51
N GLN A 43 25.39 14.26 23.71
CA GLN A 43 25.61 15.71 23.71
C GLN A 43 24.37 16.49 23.22
N THR A 44 23.55 15.89 22.36
CA THR A 44 22.39 16.57 21.76
C THR A 44 21.08 16.28 22.50
N LEU A 45 20.87 15.03 22.92
CA LEU A 45 19.60 14.51 23.45
C LEU A 45 19.67 14.12 24.94
N GLY A 46 20.86 14.01 25.52
CA GLY A 46 21.06 13.72 26.95
C GLY A 46 21.25 12.25 27.33
N TYR A 47 21.20 11.31 26.37
CA TYR A 47 21.37 9.87 26.58
C TYR A 47 22.19 9.22 25.46
N ASP A 48 22.78 8.04 25.70
CA ASP A 48 23.42 7.27 24.63
C ASP A 48 22.36 6.57 23.76
N SER A 49 22.66 6.35 22.48
CA SER A 49 21.77 5.58 21.61
C SER A 49 21.59 4.15 22.14
N GLY A 50 20.36 3.63 22.05
CA GLY A 50 19.99 2.35 22.65
C GLY A 50 19.59 2.41 24.13
N GLN A 51 19.77 3.55 24.83
CA GLN A 51 19.29 3.72 26.21
C GLN A 51 17.84 4.17 26.29
N GLU A 52 17.41 5.00 25.34
CA GLU A 52 16.06 5.54 25.24
C GLU A 52 15.57 5.41 23.80
N ILE A 53 14.28 5.14 23.62
CA ILE A 53 13.67 5.09 22.29
C ILE A 53 13.41 6.53 21.84
N THR A 54 14.15 7.00 20.83
CA THR A 54 14.19 8.41 20.45
C THR A 54 12.86 8.86 19.82
N ARG A 55 12.28 9.98 20.25
CA ARG A 55 11.08 10.58 19.62
C ARG A 55 11.37 11.04 18.19
N ALA A 56 10.35 11.07 17.32
CA ALA A 56 10.53 11.51 15.93
C ALA A 56 11.11 12.94 15.83
N ALA A 57 10.65 13.85 16.70
CA ALA A 57 11.19 15.21 16.77
C ALA A 57 12.66 15.25 17.22
N ASP A 58 13.06 14.34 18.12
CA ASP A 58 14.43 14.24 18.62
C ASP A 58 15.37 13.62 17.58
N VAL A 59 14.88 12.67 16.77
CA VAL A 59 15.61 12.17 15.60
C VAL A 59 15.92 13.33 14.66
N ARG A 60 14.92 14.14 14.29
CA ARG A 60 15.15 15.33 13.46
C ARG A 60 16.17 16.30 14.08
N ARG A 61 15.99 16.64 15.36
CA ARG A 61 16.90 17.54 16.10
C ARG A 61 18.35 17.07 16.04
N TYR A 62 18.58 15.75 16.13
CA TYR A 62 19.93 15.20 16.03
C TYR A 62 20.50 15.29 14.61
N PHE A 63 19.71 15.01 13.57
CA PHE A 63 20.14 15.20 12.18
C PHE A 63 20.45 16.68 11.87
N GLU A 64 19.69 17.63 12.43
CA GLU A 64 19.96 19.07 12.34
C GLU A 64 21.29 19.44 13.03
N ALA A 65 21.59 18.85 14.18
CA ALA A 65 22.86 19.05 14.88
C ALA A 65 24.06 18.49 14.08
N LEU A 66 23.92 17.31 13.47
CA LEU A 66 24.95 16.76 12.58
C LEU A 66 25.17 17.66 11.36
N ARG A 67 24.09 18.16 10.76
CA ARG A 67 24.15 19.07 9.61
C ARG A 67 24.84 20.39 9.96
N ALA A 68 24.55 20.95 11.13
CA ALA A 68 25.18 22.18 11.60
C ALA A 68 26.69 22.00 11.86
N ALA A 69 27.10 20.81 12.34
CA ALA A 69 28.50 20.49 12.59
C ALA A 69 29.30 20.13 11.32
N ALA A 70 28.64 19.63 10.27
CA ALA A 70 29.27 19.24 9.01
C ALA A 70 28.50 19.74 7.77
N PRO A 71 28.31 21.08 7.62
CA PRO A 71 27.44 21.64 6.59
C PRO A 71 27.94 21.39 5.16
N ASP A 72 29.25 21.14 4.99
CA ASP A 72 29.89 20.80 3.72
C ASP A 72 29.75 19.32 3.35
N ARG A 73 29.42 18.43 4.31
CA ARG A 73 29.34 16.97 4.12
C ARG A 73 27.95 16.39 4.30
N MET A 74 26.97 17.23 4.59
CA MET A 74 25.60 16.79 4.81
C MET A 74 24.61 17.71 4.11
N ALA A 75 23.65 17.10 3.40
CA ALA A 75 22.35 17.47 2.85
C ALA A 75 21.16 17.32 3.85
N MET A 76 20.09 18.09 3.81
CA MET A 76 18.82 17.82 4.53
C MET A 76 17.70 18.70 3.95
N GLY A 77 16.49 18.16 3.90
CA GLY A 77 15.27 18.88 3.51
C GLY A 77 14.01 18.12 3.88
N ASP A 78 12.87 18.81 3.83
CA ASP A 78 11.55 18.21 4.03
C ASP A 78 10.98 17.70 2.68
N TYR A 79 10.16 16.64 2.71
CA TYR A 79 9.54 16.06 1.51
C TYR A 79 8.03 15.91 1.59
N ALA A 80 7.45 15.91 2.79
CA ALA A 80 6.02 15.81 3.02
C ALA A 80 5.64 16.26 4.43
N THR A 81 4.36 16.22 4.72
CA THR A 81 3.79 16.42 6.06
C THR A 81 2.76 15.33 6.29
N THR A 82 2.78 14.70 7.47
CA THR A 82 1.82 13.66 7.83
C THR A 82 0.41 14.23 8.05
N TRP A 83 -0.58 13.35 8.22
CA TRP A 83 -1.94 13.76 8.55
C TRP A 83 -2.05 14.53 9.88
N GLU A 84 -1.18 14.24 10.85
CA GLU A 84 -1.13 14.96 12.13
C GLU A 84 -0.21 16.20 12.10
N GLY A 85 0.24 16.61 10.91
CA GLY A 85 1.01 17.85 10.73
C GLY A 85 2.50 17.73 11.05
N ARG A 86 3.05 16.51 11.15
CA ARG A 86 4.48 16.31 11.42
C ARG A 86 5.28 16.38 10.10
N PRO A 87 6.38 17.15 10.05
CA PRO A 87 7.19 17.21 8.84
C PRO A 87 7.97 15.91 8.65
N LEU A 88 8.01 15.45 7.41
CA LEU A 88 8.80 14.31 6.98
C LEU A 88 10.04 14.81 6.25
N PHE A 89 11.22 14.31 6.65
CA PHE A 89 12.51 14.82 6.19
C PHE A 89 13.44 13.72 5.67
N TRP A 90 14.36 14.14 4.80
CA TRP A 90 15.49 13.35 4.33
C TRP A 90 16.80 14.04 4.72
N ALA A 91 17.88 13.28 4.86
CA ALA A 91 19.23 13.80 5.09
C ALA A 91 20.26 13.05 4.24
N ALA A 92 21.04 13.77 3.43
CA ALA A 92 22.09 13.18 2.60
C ALA A 92 23.46 13.35 3.26
N VAL A 93 24.33 12.35 3.21
CA VAL A 93 25.70 12.40 3.71
C VAL A 93 26.64 12.01 2.58
N GLY A 94 27.69 12.80 2.35
CA GLY A 94 28.62 12.62 1.24
C GLY A 94 29.96 13.31 1.48
N SER A 95 30.89 13.12 0.55
CA SER A 95 32.13 13.92 0.53
C SER A 95 31.80 15.40 0.27
N PRO A 96 32.67 16.35 0.67
CA PRO A 96 32.44 17.76 0.36
C PRO A 96 32.23 18.04 -1.12
N ALA A 97 32.98 17.34 -1.99
CA ALA A 97 32.84 17.43 -3.43
C ALA A 97 31.46 16.96 -3.92
N ASN A 98 30.95 15.85 -3.38
CA ASN A 98 29.65 15.31 -3.78
C ASN A 98 28.49 16.17 -3.27
N ILE A 99 28.55 16.65 -2.02
CA ILE A 99 27.49 17.52 -1.46
C ILE A 99 27.43 18.87 -2.18
N ALA A 100 28.58 19.45 -2.55
CA ALA A 100 28.62 20.70 -3.30
C ALA A 100 27.98 20.62 -4.70
N ARG A 101 27.84 19.41 -5.27
CA ARG A 101 27.27 19.17 -6.61
C ARG A 101 26.01 18.28 -6.58
N LEU A 102 25.31 18.23 -5.45
CA LEU A 102 24.18 17.31 -5.24
C LEU A 102 23.09 17.42 -6.32
N ASP A 103 22.79 18.63 -6.79
CA ASP A 103 21.82 18.83 -7.88
C ASP A 103 22.28 18.22 -9.20
N GLN A 104 23.59 18.28 -9.48
CA GLN A 104 24.18 17.63 -10.65
C GLN A 104 24.11 16.09 -10.50
N ILE A 105 24.42 15.54 -9.32
CA ILE A 105 24.31 14.10 -9.04
C ILE A 105 22.89 13.59 -9.29
N LYS A 106 21.88 14.36 -8.86
CA LYS A 106 20.46 14.03 -9.13
C LYS A 106 20.13 14.13 -10.62
N ALA A 107 20.66 15.13 -11.33
CA ALA A 107 20.47 15.28 -12.77
C ALA A 107 21.10 14.11 -13.55
N ASP A 108 22.31 13.69 -13.17
CA ASP A 108 23.05 12.59 -13.78
C ASP A 108 22.36 11.25 -13.53
N ALA A 109 21.86 11.01 -12.31
CA ALA A 109 21.05 9.82 -12.01
C ALA A 109 19.78 9.75 -12.88
N ARG A 110 19.10 10.89 -13.10
CA ARG A 110 17.95 10.97 -14.03
C ARG A 110 18.35 10.77 -15.49
N ALA A 111 19.52 11.26 -15.90
CA ALA A 111 20.05 11.05 -17.24
C ALA A 111 20.37 9.56 -17.48
N LEU A 112 20.95 8.86 -16.50
CA LEU A 112 21.17 7.41 -16.54
C LEU A 112 19.86 6.61 -16.53
N ALA A 113 18.79 7.17 -15.98
CA ALA A 113 17.45 6.57 -16.01
C ALA A 113 16.71 6.76 -17.35
N ASP A 114 17.23 7.54 -18.30
CA ASP A 114 16.61 7.74 -19.62
C ASP A 114 17.61 7.63 -20.79
N PRO A 115 17.86 6.40 -21.30
CA PRO A 115 18.78 6.15 -22.40
C PRO A 115 18.30 6.65 -23.77
N ARG A 116 17.08 7.20 -23.88
CA ARG A 116 16.65 7.90 -25.11
C ARG A 116 17.35 9.25 -25.25
N ARG A 117 17.78 9.82 -24.12
CA ARG A 117 18.43 11.15 -24.02
C ARG A 117 19.92 11.06 -23.69
N THR A 118 20.37 9.89 -23.25
CA THR A 118 21.76 9.65 -22.83
C THR A 118 22.32 8.51 -23.66
N SER A 119 23.29 8.80 -24.53
CA SER A 119 23.95 7.77 -25.34
C SER A 119 24.83 6.86 -24.48
N PRO A 120 25.20 5.64 -24.93
CA PRO A 120 26.12 4.78 -24.22
C PRO A 120 27.47 5.44 -23.86
N GLN A 121 27.99 6.31 -24.74
CA GLN A 121 29.24 7.05 -24.49
C GLN A 121 29.06 8.13 -23.42
N GLN A 122 27.94 8.85 -23.45
CA GLN A 122 27.60 9.83 -22.41
C GLN A 122 27.38 9.13 -21.06
N ALA A 123 26.65 8.02 -21.05
CA ALA A 123 26.45 7.21 -19.85
C ALA A 123 27.78 6.73 -19.26
N ALA A 124 28.71 6.23 -20.08
CA ALA A 124 30.04 5.82 -19.60
C ALA A 124 30.82 6.98 -18.96
N ALA A 125 30.71 8.19 -19.52
CA ALA A 125 31.35 9.38 -18.95
C ALA A 125 30.70 9.80 -17.61
N LEU A 126 29.36 9.75 -17.52
CA LEU A 126 28.64 10.02 -16.27
C LEU A 126 28.99 8.99 -15.19
N ILE A 127 28.99 7.70 -15.53
CA ILE A 127 29.27 6.59 -14.61
C ILE A 127 30.66 6.71 -13.98
N ALA A 128 31.64 7.28 -14.69
CA ALA A 128 32.99 7.44 -14.16
C ALA A 128 33.11 8.44 -12.98
N ASP A 129 32.16 9.37 -12.86
CA ASP A 129 32.18 10.45 -11.86
C ASP A 129 30.95 10.46 -10.93
N GLN A 130 29.83 9.88 -11.36
CA GLN A 130 28.57 9.83 -10.62
C GLN A 130 28.66 8.87 -9.42
N PRO A 131 28.47 9.30 -8.16
CA PRO A 131 28.42 8.37 -7.04
C PRO A 131 27.14 7.53 -7.04
N VAL A 132 27.21 6.35 -6.44
CA VAL A 132 26.02 5.53 -6.16
C VAL A 132 25.18 6.23 -5.10
N LEU A 133 23.91 6.49 -5.42
CA LEU A 133 22.93 6.97 -4.47
C LEU A 133 22.38 5.79 -3.65
N VAL A 134 22.74 5.76 -2.37
CA VAL A 134 22.31 4.72 -1.41
C VAL A 134 21.20 5.29 -0.55
N TRP A 135 19.99 4.79 -0.74
CA TRP A 135 18.79 5.22 -0.03
C TRP A 135 18.48 4.31 1.14
N MET A 136 18.45 4.86 2.35
CA MET A 136 18.18 4.13 3.58
C MET A 136 16.89 4.67 4.20
N ALA A 137 15.79 3.92 4.08
CA ALA A 137 14.49 4.25 4.64
C ALA A 137 14.20 3.42 5.89
N TYR A 138 13.72 4.07 6.95
CA TYR A 138 13.58 3.46 8.27
C TYR A 138 12.19 3.72 8.88
N SER A 139 11.72 2.78 9.71
CA SER A 139 10.52 2.91 10.55
C SER A 139 9.29 3.36 9.76
N VAL A 140 8.93 2.63 8.69
CA VAL A 140 7.62 2.75 8.01
C VAL A 140 6.49 2.27 8.88
N HIS A 141 6.76 1.33 9.78
CA HIS A 141 5.92 1.08 10.94
C HIS A 141 6.49 1.82 12.15
N GLY A 142 5.65 2.61 12.82
CA GLY A 142 6.11 3.52 13.87
C GLY A 142 6.56 2.83 15.16
N ASN A 143 6.08 1.61 15.41
CA ASN A 143 6.46 0.76 16.54
C ASN A 143 7.68 -0.14 16.26
N GLU A 144 8.32 0.01 15.10
CA GLU A 144 9.59 -0.64 14.78
C GLU A 144 10.73 0.35 15.07
N ILE A 145 11.33 0.17 16.23
CA ILE A 145 11.90 1.28 17.01
C ILE A 145 13.36 1.56 16.71
N SER A 146 14.17 0.53 16.49
CA SER A 146 15.62 0.62 16.33
C SER A 146 16.13 1.10 14.97
N PRO A 147 15.40 0.94 13.84
CA PRO A 147 15.77 1.50 12.55
C PRO A 147 16.15 3.01 12.62
N ALA A 148 15.32 3.84 13.27
CA ALA A 148 15.55 5.28 13.39
C ALA A 148 16.84 5.65 14.18
N ASP A 149 17.12 4.94 15.27
CA ASP A 149 18.34 5.14 16.07
C ASP A 149 19.59 4.66 15.32
N ALA A 150 19.48 3.55 14.57
CA ALA A 150 20.55 3.08 13.71
C ALA A 150 20.88 4.09 12.60
N ALA A 151 19.89 4.77 12.03
CA ALA A 151 20.09 5.85 11.07
C ALA A 151 20.92 7.00 11.67
N MET A 152 20.61 7.42 12.90
CA MET A 152 21.36 8.45 13.63
C MET A 152 22.84 8.03 13.83
N GLN A 153 23.07 6.79 14.28
CA GLN A 153 24.43 6.29 14.49
C GLN A 153 25.21 6.14 13.17
N ALA A 154 24.56 5.66 12.11
CA ALA A 154 25.17 5.49 10.79
C ALA A 154 25.58 6.84 10.19
N ALA A 155 24.70 7.84 10.22
CA ALA A 155 25.00 9.19 9.75
C ALA A 155 26.21 9.80 10.47
N ARG A 156 26.27 9.67 11.81
CA ARG A 156 27.44 10.11 12.57
C ARG A 156 28.70 9.32 12.20
N ARG A 157 28.61 7.99 12.06
CA ARG A 157 29.76 7.15 11.70
C ARG A 157 30.36 7.58 10.37
N LEU A 158 29.54 7.86 9.36
CA LEU A 158 29.97 8.40 8.06
C LEU A 158 30.68 9.75 8.17
N LEU A 159 30.40 10.54 9.21
CA LEU A 159 31.04 11.85 9.44
C LEU A 159 32.31 11.77 10.31
N THR A 160 32.51 10.69 11.07
CA THR A 160 33.61 10.60 12.07
C THR A 160 34.61 9.47 11.81
N ASP A 161 34.20 8.37 11.17
CA ASP A 161 35.05 7.20 10.98
C ASP A 161 35.78 7.23 9.63
N PRO A 162 37.12 7.16 9.59
CA PRO A 162 37.86 7.26 8.34
C PRO A 162 37.54 6.18 7.31
N THR A 163 37.22 4.96 7.77
CA THR A 163 36.86 3.85 6.86
C THR A 163 35.51 4.14 6.20
N ALA A 164 34.53 4.56 6.99
CA ALA A 164 33.20 4.92 6.51
C ALA A 164 33.24 6.17 5.60
N GLN A 165 34.07 7.16 5.93
CA GLN A 165 34.31 8.35 5.09
C GLN A 165 34.91 7.99 3.73
N ALA A 166 35.81 7.01 3.68
CA ALA A 166 36.38 6.56 2.41
C ALA A 166 35.33 6.01 1.45
N TRP A 167 34.23 5.42 1.97
CA TRP A 167 33.14 4.94 1.12
C TRP A 167 32.40 6.06 0.37
N LEU A 168 32.34 7.25 0.97
CA LEU A 168 31.66 8.45 0.44
C LEU A 168 32.37 9.06 -0.78
N ALA A 169 33.55 8.56 -1.16
CA ALA A 169 34.15 8.88 -2.44
C ALA A 169 33.28 8.35 -3.60
N ASN A 170 32.68 7.17 -3.42
CA ASN A 170 31.88 6.48 -4.43
C ASN A 170 30.38 6.50 -4.12
N THR A 171 29.96 7.08 -2.99
CA THR A 171 28.55 7.07 -2.57
C THR A 171 28.08 8.42 -2.07
N VAL A 172 26.79 8.66 -2.21
CA VAL A 172 26.03 9.61 -1.39
C VAL A 172 24.92 8.82 -0.72
N VAL A 173 24.86 8.87 0.60
CA VAL A 173 23.90 8.11 1.40
C VAL A 173 22.76 9.04 1.80
N VAL A 174 21.53 8.69 1.44
CA VAL A 174 20.33 9.46 1.80
C VAL A 174 19.53 8.69 2.84
N PHE A 175 19.35 9.29 4.00
CA PHE A 175 18.55 8.76 5.11
C PHE A 175 17.14 9.33 5.06
N VAL A 176 16.14 8.47 5.17
CA VAL A 176 14.76 8.81 5.59
C VAL A 176 14.57 8.16 6.97
N PRO A 177 14.89 8.88 8.07
CA PRO A 177 15.05 8.25 9.38
C PRO A 177 13.75 7.76 10.02
N THR A 178 12.62 8.38 9.68
CA THR A 178 11.29 7.97 10.15
C THR A 178 10.27 8.23 9.04
N GLN A 179 9.72 7.15 8.48
CA GLN A 179 8.65 7.22 7.48
C GLN A 179 7.27 7.44 8.14
N ASN A 180 7.03 6.88 9.34
CA ASN A 180 5.76 7.01 10.07
C ASN A 180 5.95 7.64 11.48
N PRO A 181 6.13 8.97 11.56
CA PRO A 181 6.27 9.64 12.85
C PRO A 181 4.96 9.67 13.65
N ASP A 182 3.79 9.62 13.01
CA ASP A 182 2.49 9.61 13.69
C ASP A 182 2.30 8.30 14.49
N GLY A 183 2.56 7.16 13.86
CA GLY A 183 2.58 5.85 14.52
C GLY A 183 3.66 5.75 15.60
N ARG A 184 4.84 6.34 15.36
CA ARG A 184 5.95 6.33 16.34
C ARG A 184 5.58 7.07 17.62
N GLU A 185 5.01 8.27 17.51
CA GLU A 185 4.59 9.02 18.69
C GLU A 185 3.45 8.33 19.44
N ARG A 186 2.53 7.63 18.73
CA ARG A 186 1.49 6.79 19.34
C ARG A 186 2.10 5.66 20.18
N PHE A 187 3.04 4.91 19.61
CA PHE A 187 3.78 3.87 20.31
C PHE A 187 4.51 4.43 21.54
N LEU A 188 5.29 5.49 21.37
CA LEU A 188 6.09 6.08 22.44
C LEU A 188 5.25 6.60 23.60
N ASN A 189 4.06 7.15 23.31
CA ASN A 189 3.13 7.58 24.35
C ASN A 189 2.61 6.39 25.18
N SER A 190 2.30 5.27 24.52
CA SER A 190 1.90 4.04 25.22
C SER A 190 3.05 3.46 26.04
N PHE A 191 4.22 3.29 25.42
CA PHE A 191 5.42 2.78 26.07
C PHE A 191 5.77 3.61 27.32
N ALA A 192 5.78 4.94 27.21
CA ALA A 192 6.07 5.83 28.33
C ALA A 192 5.04 5.72 29.46
N SER A 193 3.77 5.44 29.15
CA SER A 193 2.72 5.26 30.15
C SER A 193 2.84 3.93 30.91
N GLY A 194 3.32 2.88 30.23
CA GLY A 194 3.54 1.56 30.83
C GLY A 194 4.89 1.41 31.55
N ARG A 195 5.81 2.37 31.39
CA ARG A 195 7.20 2.26 31.85
C ARG A 195 7.38 2.26 33.36
N GLY A 196 8.09 1.25 33.85
CA GLY A 196 8.54 1.13 35.25
C GLY A 196 9.89 1.80 35.51
N SER A 197 10.39 1.64 36.75
CA SER A 197 11.71 2.15 37.16
C SER A 197 12.89 1.42 36.51
N LEU A 198 12.67 0.21 35.99
CA LEU A 198 13.61 -0.60 35.24
C LEU A 198 12.91 -1.18 34.00
N PRO A 199 13.61 -1.37 32.87
CA PRO A 199 13.04 -2.07 31.71
C PRO A 199 12.47 -3.43 32.09
N ASN A 200 11.22 -3.70 31.70
CA ASN A 200 10.59 -4.99 31.96
C ASN A 200 10.57 -5.84 30.68
N PRO A 201 11.38 -6.91 30.59
CA PRO A 201 11.46 -7.73 29.38
C PRO A 201 10.28 -8.68 29.20
N ASP A 202 9.36 -8.77 30.17
CA ASP A 202 8.19 -9.65 30.09
C ASP A 202 7.26 -9.23 28.93
N PRO A 203 6.91 -10.13 27.99
CA PRO A 203 5.96 -9.83 26.92
C PRO A 203 4.60 -9.32 27.37
N ALA A 204 4.15 -9.70 28.58
CA ALA A 204 2.89 -9.24 29.15
C ALA A 204 2.99 -7.88 29.87
N SER A 205 4.19 -7.27 29.90
CA SER A 205 4.38 -5.94 30.48
C SER A 205 3.60 -4.89 29.68
N ALA A 206 2.97 -3.93 30.38
CA ALA A 206 2.34 -2.77 29.75
C ALA A 206 3.34 -1.91 28.94
N GLU A 207 4.66 -2.04 29.18
CA GLU A 207 5.70 -1.45 28.32
C GLU A 207 5.70 -2.02 26.89
N ARG A 208 5.30 -3.29 26.74
CA ARG A 208 5.44 -4.08 25.51
C ARG A 208 4.10 -4.48 24.89
N ASP A 209 3.03 -4.44 25.67
CA ASP A 209 1.66 -4.69 25.23
C ASP A 209 1.03 -3.40 24.69
N GLU A 210 1.01 -3.25 23.36
CA GLU A 210 0.47 -2.06 22.70
C GLU A 210 -1.07 -2.06 22.70
N PRO A 211 -1.73 -0.93 23.03
CA PRO A 211 -3.18 -0.81 22.92
C PRO A 211 -3.62 -0.79 21.46
N TRP A 212 -4.92 -0.94 21.22
CA TRP A 212 -5.50 -0.65 19.92
C TRP A 212 -5.65 0.87 19.71
N PRO A 213 -5.28 1.41 18.53
CA PRO A 213 -4.42 0.79 17.53
C PRO A 213 -2.95 0.90 17.97
N SER A 214 -2.13 -0.06 17.55
CA SER A 214 -0.69 -0.05 17.81
C SER A 214 0.02 1.08 17.04
N GLY A 215 1.30 1.32 17.32
CA GLY A 215 2.09 2.32 16.58
C GLY A 215 2.50 1.88 15.17
N ARG A 216 2.10 0.69 14.71
CA ARG A 216 2.43 0.19 13.36
C ARG A 216 1.94 1.14 12.26
N TYR A 217 0.72 1.63 12.41
CA TYR A 217 0.01 2.31 11.34
C TYR A 217 0.12 3.84 11.41
N ASN A 218 -0.19 4.53 10.32
CA ASN A 218 -0.26 6.01 10.32
C ASN A 218 -1.56 6.53 10.97
N HIS A 219 -1.87 7.82 10.82
CA HIS A 219 -3.09 8.42 11.39
C HIS A 219 -4.40 7.72 10.97
N TYR A 220 -4.54 7.41 9.67
CA TYR A 220 -5.70 6.70 9.13
C TYR A 220 -5.58 5.18 9.24
N LEU A 221 -4.63 4.70 10.05
CA LEU A 221 -4.37 3.29 10.31
C LEU A 221 -3.98 2.47 9.06
N PHE A 222 -3.38 3.12 8.05
CA PHE A 222 -2.83 2.41 6.89
C PHE A 222 -1.50 1.75 7.24
N ASP A 223 -1.28 0.54 6.72
CA ASP A 223 0.05 -0.02 6.56
C ASP A 223 0.72 0.69 5.38
N LEU A 224 1.62 1.63 5.67
CA LEU A 224 2.32 2.40 4.65
C LEU A 224 3.21 1.52 3.76
N ASN A 225 3.64 0.35 4.24
CA ASN A 225 4.39 -0.64 3.47
C ASN A 225 3.50 -1.47 2.52
N ARG A 226 2.26 -1.04 2.27
CA ARG A 226 1.35 -1.59 1.25
C ARG A 226 0.75 -0.53 0.33
N ASP A 227 1.08 0.75 0.53
CA ASP A 227 0.45 1.89 -0.16
C ASP A 227 1.31 2.44 -1.32
N TRP A 228 2.48 1.87 -1.62
CA TRP A 228 3.46 2.46 -2.54
C TRP A 228 2.99 2.70 -3.99
N PHE A 229 2.18 1.79 -4.57
CA PHE A 229 1.67 1.97 -5.94
C PHE A 229 0.30 2.63 -6.02
N ILE A 230 -0.42 2.75 -4.90
CA ILE A 230 -1.74 3.41 -4.83
C ILE A 230 -1.62 4.84 -4.33
N GLN A 231 -0.66 5.09 -3.45
CA GLN A 231 -0.29 6.40 -2.91
C GLN A 231 -1.50 7.14 -2.36
N THR A 232 -2.25 6.49 -1.47
CA THR A 232 -3.39 7.11 -0.76
C THR A 232 -2.93 8.07 0.33
N GLN A 233 -1.76 7.84 0.91
CA GLN A 233 -1.28 8.57 2.08
C GLN A 233 -0.25 9.67 1.70
N PRO A 234 -0.23 10.83 2.37
CA PRO A 234 0.72 11.90 2.08
C PRO A 234 2.18 11.46 2.32
N GLU A 235 2.41 10.56 3.27
CA GLU A 235 3.73 10.00 3.57
C GLU A 235 4.30 9.26 2.35
N THR A 236 3.54 8.34 1.76
CA THR A 236 3.96 7.58 0.56
C THR A 236 3.96 8.45 -0.70
N GLN A 237 3.00 9.37 -0.88
CA GLN A 237 2.98 10.28 -2.02
C GLN A 237 4.26 11.13 -2.10
N GLY A 238 4.65 11.76 -0.98
CA GLY A 238 5.85 12.59 -0.95
C GLY A 238 7.13 11.77 -1.08
N HIS A 239 7.19 10.60 -0.44
CA HIS A 239 8.37 9.75 -0.51
C HIS A 239 8.55 9.14 -1.92
N ALA A 240 7.48 8.69 -2.56
CA ALA A 240 7.53 8.22 -3.96
C ALA A 240 8.00 9.34 -4.91
N ALA A 241 7.49 10.57 -4.75
CA ALA A 241 7.96 11.72 -5.52
C ALA A 241 9.45 12.00 -5.29
N LEU A 242 9.93 11.92 -4.05
CA LEU A 242 11.32 12.11 -3.68
C LEU A 242 12.23 11.03 -4.28
N VAL A 243 11.88 9.75 -4.20
CA VAL A 243 12.63 8.65 -4.83
C VAL A 243 12.71 8.84 -6.34
N ARG A 244 11.64 9.33 -6.98
CA ARG A 244 11.64 9.63 -8.42
C ARG A 244 12.53 10.82 -8.80
N ASP A 245 12.65 11.82 -7.94
CA ASP A 245 13.55 12.95 -8.17
C ASP A 245 15.01 12.51 -8.03
N TRP A 246 15.33 11.72 -7.01
CA TRP A 246 16.70 11.28 -6.71
C TRP A 246 17.20 10.12 -7.58
N ARG A 247 16.32 9.18 -7.98
CA ARG A 247 16.67 7.96 -8.73
C ARG A 247 17.79 7.16 -8.07
N PRO A 248 17.60 6.67 -6.83
CA PRO A 248 18.62 5.90 -6.14
C PRO A 248 18.90 4.56 -6.84
N GLN A 249 20.17 4.13 -6.80
CA GLN A 249 20.57 2.83 -7.34
C GLN A 249 20.45 1.71 -6.30
N VAL A 250 20.50 2.05 -5.01
CA VAL A 250 20.35 1.10 -3.89
C VAL A 250 19.30 1.65 -2.95
N VAL A 251 18.34 0.81 -2.55
CA VAL A 251 17.29 1.18 -1.59
C VAL A 251 17.20 0.12 -0.51
N VAL A 252 17.16 0.52 0.75
CA VAL A 252 16.83 -0.36 1.86
C VAL A 252 15.59 0.18 2.55
N ASP A 253 14.60 -0.69 2.76
CA ASP A 253 13.48 -0.45 3.65
C ASP A 253 13.69 -1.29 4.93
N SER A 254 13.81 -0.60 6.06
CA SER A 254 14.29 -1.19 7.31
C SER A 254 13.17 -1.30 8.35
N HIS A 255 12.93 -2.53 8.79
CA HIS A 255 11.80 -2.98 9.60
C HIS A 255 12.21 -3.80 10.81
N GLU A 256 11.23 -4.12 11.65
CA GLU A 256 11.36 -5.11 12.72
C GLU A 256 10.17 -6.09 12.81
N MET A 257 10.44 -7.28 13.32
CA MET A 257 9.50 -8.40 13.47
C MET A 257 9.38 -8.84 14.94
N GLY A 258 8.76 -10.00 15.19
CA GLY A 258 8.58 -10.54 16.53
C GLY A 258 9.89 -10.76 17.30
N SER A 259 9.85 -10.67 18.62
CA SER A 259 11.05 -10.75 19.47
C SER A 259 11.80 -12.08 19.39
N ASP A 260 11.10 -13.16 19.04
CA ASP A 260 11.68 -14.51 18.88
C ASP A 260 12.48 -14.67 17.59
N GLU A 261 12.40 -13.72 16.67
CA GLU A 261 13.14 -13.74 15.43
C GLU A 261 14.56 -13.19 15.60
N THR A 262 15.41 -13.45 14.60
CA THR A 262 16.80 -12.95 14.56
C THR A 262 16.93 -11.74 13.64
N PHE A 263 17.64 -11.81 12.52
CA PHE A 263 17.70 -10.73 11.54
C PHE A 263 17.56 -11.32 10.14
N PHE A 264 16.74 -10.72 9.30
CA PHE A 264 16.61 -11.09 7.90
C PHE A 264 17.17 -10.01 6.99
N PHE A 265 17.85 -10.48 5.95
CA PHE A 265 18.20 -9.71 4.76
C PHE A 265 18.18 -10.63 3.53
N PRO A 266 18.03 -10.08 2.31
CA PRO A 266 17.98 -10.88 1.10
C PRO A 266 19.22 -11.78 0.92
N PRO A 267 19.10 -12.93 0.25
CA PRO A 267 18.03 -13.27 -0.69
C PRO A 267 16.66 -13.59 -0.06
N GLU A 268 15.60 -13.20 -0.75
CA GLU A 268 14.20 -13.41 -0.40
C GLU A 268 13.76 -14.87 -0.54
N ALA A 269 12.61 -15.20 0.04
CA ALA A 269 11.91 -16.45 -0.20
C ALA A 269 11.25 -16.46 -1.60
N GLU A 270 10.95 -17.66 -2.09
CA GLU A 270 10.05 -17.82 -3.24
C GLU A 270 8.60 -17.59 -2.80
N PRO A 271 7.70 -17.11 -3.69
CA PRO A 271 7.96 -16.84 -5.09
C PRO A 271 8.52 -15.43 -5.33
N LEU A 272 9.37 -15.30 -6.35
CA LEU A 272 9.83 -14.00 -6.84
C LEU A 272 8.94 -13.49 -7.97
N ASN A 273 8.65 -12.18 -8.02
CA ASN A 273 7.92 -11.60 -9.12
C ASN A 273 8.73 -11.70 -10.44
N PRO A 274 8.16 -12.23 -11.54
CA PRO A 274 8.88 -12.44 -12.79
C PRO A 274 9.34 -11.14 -13.48
N TRP A 275 8.80 -9.99 -13.08
CA TRP A 275 9.21 -8.68 -13.60
C TRP A 275 10.42 -8.09 -12.86
N ILE A 276 10.86 -8.69 -11.75
CA ILE A 276 12.14 -8.30 -11.12
C ILE A 276 13.27 -8.64 -12.09
N TRP A 277 14.13 -7.65 -12.35
CA TRP A 277 15.20 -7.82 -13.30
C TRP A 277 16.27 -8.77 -12.76
N PRO A 278 16.76 -9.77 -13.54
CA PRO A 278 17.68 -10.79 -13.01
C PRO A 278 18.95 -10.23 -12.36
N ARG A 279 19.51 -9.13 -12.89
CA ARG A 279 20.70 -8.50 -12.30
C ARG A 279 20.42 -7.83 -10.96
N THR A 280 19.19 -7.39 -10.72
CA THR A 280 18.76 -6.92 -9.40
C THR A 280 18.86 -8.06 -8.38
N LEU A 281 18.44 -9.28 -8.73
CA LEU A 281 18.56 -10.46 -7.85
C LEU A 281 20.02 -10.84 -7.59
N GLU A 282 20.89 -10.77 -8.61
CA GLU A 282 22.33 -10.98 -8.42
C GLU A 282 22.94 -9.95 -7.46
N ASN A 283 22.55 -8.68 -7.61
CA ASN A 283 23.02 -7.59 -6.75
C ASN A 283 22.47 -7.75 -5.32
N ARG A 284 21.20 -8.12 -5.12
CA ARG A 284 20.64 -8.47 -3.79
C ARG A 284 21.45 -9.56 -3.11
N ALA A 285 21.83 -10.62 -3.84
CA ALA A 285 22.68 -11.67 -3.31
C ALA A 285 24.10 -11.19 -2.96
N LEU A 286 24.66 -10.24 -3.72
CA LEU A 286 25.94 -9.60 -3.42
C LEU A 286 25.88 -8.81 -2.10
N PHE A 287 24.84 -7.99 -1.90
CA PHE A 287 24.60 -7.29 -0.64
C PHE A 287 24.42 -8.27 0.52
N GLY A 288 23.55 -9.27 0.35
CA GLY A 288 23.30 -10.30 1.37
C GLY A 288 24.56 -11.03 1.83
N ARG A 289 25.49 -11.35 0.92
CA ARG A 289 26.77 -11.99 1.29
C ARG A 289 27.66 -11.09 2.13
N ASN A 290 27.77 -9.80 1.81
CA ASN A 290 28.58 -8.89 2.63
C ASN A 290 27.91 -8.64 4.00
N THR A 291 26.60 -8.44 4.02
CA THR A 291 25.84 -8.29 5.28
C THR A 291 26.00 -9.53 6.16
N GLY A 292 25.86 -10.74 5.60
CA GLY A 292 26.14 -11.99 6.31
C GLY A 292 27.56 -12.05 6.88
N ALA A 293 28.57 -11.72 6.08
CA ALA A 293 29.96 -11.70 6.57
C ALA A 293 30.18 -10.68 7.71
N ARG A 294 29.49 -9.53 7.69
CA ARG A 294 29.55 -8.54 8.77
C ARG A 294 28.81 -9.00 10.03
N PHE A 295 27.70 -9.72 9.86
CA PHE A 295 26.96 -10.33 10.96
C PHE A 295 27.74 -11.47 11.60
N ASP A 296 28.35 -12.35 10.80
CA ASP A 296 29.23 -13.43 11.26
C ASP A 296 30.39 -12.88 12.09
N ALA A 297 31.05 -11.81 11.61
CA ALA A 297 32.13 -11.15 12.33
C ALA A 297 31.67 -10.46 13.64
N ALA A 298 30.41 -10.05 13.71
CA ALA A 298 29.81 -9.40 14.87
C ALA A 298 29.13 -10.40 15.84
N GLY A 299 29.07 -11.69 15.49
CA GLY A 299 28.35 -12.69 16.26
C GLY A 299 26.83 -12.48 16.28
N LEU A 300 26.27 -11.86 15.24
CA LEU A 300 24.84 -11.58 15.12
C LEU A 300 24.15 -12.69 14.33
N PRO A 301 23.13 -13.38 14.88
CA PRO A 301 22.41 -14.40 14.14
C PRO A 301 21.53 -13.77 13.05
N TYR A 302 21.38 -14.46 11.93
CA TYR A 302 20.52 -14.04 10.82
C TYR A 302 19.94 -15.23 10.07
N PHE A 303 18.97 -14.96 9.19
CA PHE A 303 18.44 -15.90 8.22
C PHE A 303 18.19 -15.22 6.86
N ASN A 304 18.00 -16.03 5.82
CA ASN A 304 17.58 -15.62 4.49
C ASN A 304 16.72 -16.72 3.84
N ARG A 305 16.08 -16.42 2.71
CA ARG A 305 15.24 -17.36 1.92
C ARG A 305 14.05 -17.95 2.67
N LYS A 306 13.50 -17.22 3.65
CA LYS A 306 12.35 -17.67 4.43
C LYS A 306 11.44 -16.50 4.78
N VAL A 307 10.13 -16.79 4.85
CA VAL A 307 9.03 -15.87 5.20
C VAL A 307 8.79 -14.76 4.17
N TYR A 308 9.78 -13.90 3.93
CA TYR A 308 9.62 -12.68 3.14
C TYR A 308 9.89 -12.96 1.66
N ASP A 309 8.84 -12.96 0.86
CA ASP A 309 8.91 -13.06 -0.60
C ASP A 309 9.11 -11.70 -1.28
N ALA A 310 9.23 -11.70 -2.61
CA ALA A 310 9.21 -10.49 -3.42
C ALA A 310 8.22 -10.64 -4.58
N PHE A 311 7.04 -11.22 -4.33
CA PHE A 311 6.02 -11.45 -5.36
C PHE A 311 5.10 -10.25 -5.56
N TYR A 312 4.50 -9.74 -4.49
CA TYR A 312 3.63 -8.56 -4.54
C TYR A 312 4.45 -7.28 -4.73
N PRO A 313 4.10 -6.38 -5.67
CA PRO A 313 4.91 -5.20 -5.98
C PRO A 313 4.72 -4.03 -5.00
N GLY A 314 3.75 -4.10 -4.08
CA GLY A 314 3.38 -2.98 -3.22
C GLY A 314 4.19 -2.84 -1.94
N TYR A 315 5.20 -3.68 -1.72
CA TYR A 315 6.18 -3.49 -0.65
C TYR A 315 7.09 -2.28 -0.95
N GLY A 316 7.64 -1.67 0.10
CA GLY A 316 8.55 -0.53 0.06
C GLY A 316 9.91 -0.84 -0.55
N ASP A 317 10.30 -2.11 -0.60
CA ASP A 317 11.40 -2.56 -1.45
C ASP A 317 10.92 -2.96 -2.86
N GLY A 318 9.72 -3.52 -3.01
CA GLY A 318 9.13 -3.88 -4.30
C GLY A 318 9.05 -2.70 -5.28
N TRP A 319 8.36 -1.62 -4.90
CA TRP A 319 8.08 -0.49 -5.77
C TRP A 319 9.34 0.21 -6.32
N PRO A 320 10.37 0.56 -5.51
CA PRO A 320 11.61 1.14 -6.03
C PRO A 320 12.40 0.19 -6.94
N GLY A 321 12.27 -1.13 -6.77
CA GLY A 321 12.90 -2.13 -7.64
C GLY A 321 12.42 -2.02 -9.09
N TYR A 322 11.15 -1.63 -9.29
CA TYR A 322 10.59 -1.36 -10.61
C TYR A 322 10.97 0.01 -11.20
N LEU A 323 11.75 0.81 -10.46
CA LEU A 323 12.44 2.01 -10.96
C LEU A 323 13.92 1.76 -11.26
N GLY A 324 14.37 0.49 -11.24
CA GLY A 324 15.74 0.09 -11.55
C GLY A 324 16.68 0.03 -10.34
N ALA A 325 16.20 0.32 -9.13
CA ALA A 325 17.02 0.21 -7.93
C ALA A 325 17.28 -1.25 -7.53
N VAL A 326 18.42 -1.49 -6.88
CA VAL A 326 18.63 -2.68 -6.04
C VAL A 326 18.00 -2.39 -4.69
N SER A 327 16.72 -2.72 -4.57
CA SER A 327 15.92 -2.52 -3.37
C SER A 327 15.92 -3.76 -2.48
N MET A 328 15.92 -3.61 -1.15
CA MET A 328 15.99 -4.73 -0.19
C MET A 328 15.19 -4.41 1.08
N THR A 329 14.56 -5.42 1.65
CA THR A 329 13.94 -5.35 2.99
C THR A 329 14.87 -5.93 4.05
N TYR A 330 15.06 -5.21 5.16
CA TYR A 330 15.73 -5.72 6.36
C TYR A 330 14.75 -5.82 7.52
N GLU A 331 14.77 -6.93 8.23
CA GLU A 331 13.88 -7.20 9.37
C GLU A 331 14.74 -7.59 10.58
N ALA A 332 14.58 -6.95 11.73
CA ALA A 332 15.21 -7.40 12.98
C ALA A 332 14.18 -7.91 13.98
N GLY A 333 14.53 -8.91 14.80
CA GLY A 333 13.74 -9.25 15.98
C GLY A 333 13.64 -8.04 16.91
N SER A 334 12.42 -7.61 17.21
CA SER A 334 12.20 -6.35 17.93
C SER A 334 12.18 -6.53 19.44
N ALA A 335 12.81 -5.59 20.16
CA ALA A 335 12.57 -5.45 21.59
C ALA A 335 11.17 -4.89 21.90
N ARG A 336 10.59 -4.07 21.00
CA ARG A 336 9.37 -3.24 21.21
C ARG A 336 9.29 -2.70 22.65
N GLY A 337 10.37 -2.05 23.07
CA GLY A 337 10.66 -1.66 24.43
C GLY A 337 12.18 -1.56 24.62
N LEU A 338 12.65 -1.36 25.86
CA LEU A 338 14.10 -1.26 26.15
C LEU A 338 14.77 -2.63 26.31
N ALA A 339 14.00 -3.68 26.62
CA ALA A 339 14.45 -5.06 26.68
C ALA A 339 13.28 -6.00 26.33
N ALA A 340 13.60 -7.20 25.83
CA ALA A 340 12.62 -8.24 25.56
C ALA A 340 13.18 -9.62 25.92
N ARG A 341 12.32 -10.47 26.47
CA ARG A 341 12.60 -11.89 26.70
C ARG A 341 12.04 -12.72 25.54
N ARG A 342 12.90 -13.53 24.93
CA ARG A 342 12.53 -14.57 23.95
C ARG A 342 11.90 -15.77 24.63
N SER A 343 11.18 -16.59 23.87
CA SER A 343 10.65 -17.88 24.33
C SER A 343 11.75 -18.86 24.79
N SER A 344 12.98 -18.70 24.30
CA SER A 344 14.17 -19.43 24.78
C SER A 344 14.62 -19.03 26.20
N GLY A 345 14.09 -17.92 26.74
CA GLY A 345 14.51 -17.31 28.01
C GLY A 345 15.62 -16.26 27.88
N GLU A 346 16.25 -16.14 26.70
CA GLU A 346 17.23 -15.10 26.38
C GLU A 346 16.61 -13.70 26.51
N VAL A 347 17.33 -12.77 27.14
CA VAL A 347 16.94 -11.36 27.17
C VAL A 347 17.91 -10.57 26.31
N PHE A 348 17.37 -9.83 25.35
CA PHE A 348 18.13 -8.89 24.52
C PHE A 348 17.59 -7.47 24.72
N THR A 349 18.43 -6.50 24.38
CA THR A 349 18.15 -5.07 24.63
C THR A 349 17.82 -4.32 23.35
N TYR A 350 17.17 -3.16 23.50
CA TYR A 350 17.02 -2.20 22.42
C TYR A 350 18.37 -1.84 21.78
N ALA A 351 19.42 -1.66 22.57
CA ALA A 351 20.78 -1.40 22.07
C ALA A 351 21.31 -2.53 21.16
N ASP A 352 20.95 -3.80 21.42
CA ASP A 352 21.32 -4.92 20.54
C ASP A 352 20.63 -4.83 19.18
N THR A 353 19.35 -4.45 19.15
CA THR A 353 18.60 -4.25 17.90
C THR A 353 19.15 -3.08 17.08
N VAL A 354 19.49 -1.97 17.74
CA VAL A 354 20.16 -0.81 17.10
C VAL A 354 21.51 -1.22 16.52
N ARG A 355 22.30 -2.03 17.24
CA ARG A 355 23.58 -2.55 16.76
C ARG A 355 23.42 -3.41 15.51
N ALA A 356 22.38 -4.25 15.44
CA ALA A 356 22.12 -5.09 14.28
C ALA A 356 21.78 -4.25 13.03
N HIS A 357 20.85 -3.29 13.15
CA HIS A 357 20.52 -2.40 12.03
C HIS A 357 21.69 -1.50 11.61
N LEU A 358 22.49 -1.01 12.55
CA LEU A 358 23.70 -0.25 12.25
C LEU A 358 24.70 -1.10 11.45
N THR A 359 24.89 -2.36 11.85
CA THR A 359 25.77 -3.31 11.14
C THR A 359 25.29 -3.53 9.71
N ALA A 360 23.99 -3.78 9.51
CA ALA A 360 23.42 -3.96 8.18
C ALA A 360 23.51 -2.70 7.31
N THR A 361 23.26 -1.52 7.90
CA THR A 361 23.37 -0.22 7.23
C THR A 361 24.79 0.03 6.71
N LEU A 362 25.81 -0.12 7.57
CA LEU A 362 27.20 0.09 7.18
C LEU A 362 27.67 -0.96 6.16
N ALA A 363 27.25 -2.21 6.30
CA ALA A 363 27.53 -3.28 5.32
C ALA A 363 26.94 -2.97 3.93
N THR A 364 25.77 -2.34 3.89
CA THR A 364 25.13 -1.89 2.65
C THR A 364 25.95 -0.80 1.97
N ILE A 365 26.29 0.27 2.71
CA ILE A 365 27.05 1.40 2.17
C ILE A 365 28.43 0.95 1.68
N GLU A 366 29.08 0.06 2.43
CA GLU A 366 30.34 -0.55 2.03
C GLU A 366 30.22 -1.32 0.71
N THR A 367 29.23 -2.21 0.59
CA THR A 367 29.00 -3.00 -0.63
C THR A 367 28.75 -2.08 -1.82
N ALA A 368 27.91 -1.06 -1.64
CA ALA A 368 27.60 -0.10 -2.69
C ALA A 368 28.86 0.64 -3.17
N SER A 369 29.68 1.13 -2.24
CA SER A 369 30.93 1.83 -2.55
C SER A 369 31.94 0.95 -3.29
N ARG A 370 32.07 -0.32 -2.90
CA ARG A 370 33.00 -1.28 -3.53
C ARG A 370 32.55 -1.75 -4.91
N ASN A 371 31.26 -1.61 -5.25
CA ASN A 371 30.67 -2.11 -6.49
C ASN A 371 30.07 -0.97 -7.34
N HIS A 372 30.60 0.25 -7.16
CA HIS A 372 30.20 1.47 -7.84
C HIS A 372 29.87 1.30 -9.32
N ASP A 373 30.87 0.91 -10.12
CA ASP A 373 30.73 0.80 -11.58
C ASP A 373 29.68 -0.23 -11.96
N ARG A 374 29.64 -1.37 -11.27
CA ARG A 374 28.65 -2.44 -11.53
C ARG A 374 27.24 -1.91 -11.32
N LEU A 375 26.97 -1.26 -10.19
CA LEU A 375 25.63 -0.80 -9.82
C LEU A 375 25.12 0.27 -10.79
N LEU A 376 25.97 1.23 -11.19
CA LEU A 376 25.58 2.28 -12.13
C LEU A 376 25.40 1.75 -13.56
N ASN A 377 26.26 0.83 -14.02
CA ASN A 377 26.10 0.18 -15.32
C ASN A 377 24.83 -0.67 -15.37
N ASP A 378 24.54 -1.43 -14.32
CA ASP A 378 23.32 -2.23 -14.21
C ASP A 378 22.08 -1.31 -14.20
N PHE A 379 22.11 -0.20 -13.45
CA PHE A 379 21.03 0.79 -13.44
C PHE A 379 20.75 1.38 -14.83
N TYR A 380 21.78 1.78 -15.58
CA TYR A 380 21.62 2.27 -16.96
C TYR A 380 21.11 1.16 -17.90
N ALA A 381 21.63 -0.07 -17.76
CA ALA A 381 21.23 -1.20 -18.58
C ALA A 381 19.77 -1.62 -18.34
N TYR A 382 19.27 -1.50 -17.10
CA TYR A 382 17.86 -1.71 -16.76
C TYR A 382 16.94 -0.81 -17.60
N HIS A 383 17.23 0.49 -17.63
CA HIS A 383 16.42 1.45 -18.37
C HIS A 383 16.58 1.30 -19.88
N ARG A 384 17.76 0.87 -20.35
CA ARG A 384 17.99 0.58 -21.78
C ARG A 384 17.15 -0.60 -22.25
N ASP A 385 17.02 -1.63 -21.43
CA ASP A 385 16.12 -2.74 -21.67
C ASP A 385 14.64 -2.30 -21.64
N GLY A 386 14.28 -1.38 -20.73
CA GLY A 386 12.95 -0.77 -20.67
C GLY A 386 12.54 -0.10 -21.99
N VAL A 387 13.38 0.81 -22.51
CA VAL A 387 13.07 1.54 -23.76
C VAL A 387 13.13 0.66 -25.01
N ALA A 388 13.78 -0.50 -24.95
CA ALA A 388 13.74 -1.52 -25.99
C ALA A 388 12.43 -2.37 -25.96
N GLY A 389 11.54 -2.08 -25.01
CA GLY A 389 10.20 -2.65 -24.90
C GLY A 389 9.37 -2.51 -26.18
N ARG A 390 8.40 -3.41 -26.32
CA ARG A 390 7.45 -3.45 -27.43
C ARG A 390 6.03 -3.54 -26.89
N GLY A 391 5.08 -3.05 -27.69
CA GLY A 391 3.67 -3.07 -27.34
C GLY A 391 3.21 -1.85 -26.56
N ALA A 392 1.94 -1.87 -26.19
CA ALA A 392 1.31 -0.84 -25.38
C ALA A 392 0.13 -1.43 -24.60
N TYR A 393 -0.31 -0.73 -23.56
CA TYR A 393 -1.65 -0.90 -23.00
C TYR A 393 -2.51 0.28 -23.43
N VAL A 394 -3.76 0.00 -23.80
CA VAL A 394 -4.78 1.02 -24.03
C VAL A 394 -5.81 0.93 -22.91
N LEU A 395 -6.01 2.02 -22.16
CA LEU A 395 -7.04 2.12 -21.12
C LEU A 395 -8.23 2.88 -21.70
N SER A 396 -9.37 2.20 -21.79
CA SER A 396 -10.60 2.76 -22.33
C SER A 396 -11.20 3.78 -21.36
N ARG A 397 -11.65 4.91 -21.90
CA ARG A 397 -12.48 5.88 -21.15
C ARG A 397 -13.97 5.70 -21.43
N ALA A 398 -14.36 4.70 -22.20
CA ALA A 398 -15.72 4.61 -22.75
C ALA A 398 -16.79 4.26 -21.71
N SER A 399 -16.45 3.43 -20.72
CA SER A 399 -17.38 2.96 -19.68
C SER A 399 -17.43 3.90 -18.48
N ASP A 400 -16.26 4.21 -17.91
CA ASP A 400 -16.12 5.13 -16.78
C ASP A 400 -14.89 6.05 -16.98
N PRO A 401 -15.10 7.26 -17.55
CA PRO A 401 -14.03 8.22 -17.77
C PRO A 401 -13.31 8.61 -16.47
N ALA A 402 -14.02 8.70 -15.34
CA ALA A 402 -13.44 9.15 -14.08
C ALA A 402 -12.50 8.10 -13.48
N ALA A 403 -12.87 6.81 -13.53
CA ALA A 403 -12.01 5.72 -13.13
C ALA A 403 -10.74 5.65 -14.00
N ALA A 404 -10.91 5.78 -15.32
CA ALA A 404 -9.79 5.78 -16.26
C ALA A 404 -8.86 6.99 -16.06
N ASP A 405 -9.41 8.18 -15.81
CA ASP A 405 -8.64 9.40 -15.53
C ASP A 405 -7.84 9.28 -14.22
N ARG A 406 -8.44 8.67 -13.19
CA ARG A 406 -7.80 8.40 -11.91
C ARG A 406 -6.66 7.39 -12.05
N LEU A 407 -6.90 6.29 -12.78
CA LEU A 407 -5.89 5.28 -13.07
C LEU A 407 -4.72 5.89 -13.86
N ALA A 408 -5.00 6.65 -14.92
CA ALA A 408 -3.97 7.31 -15.72
C ALA A 408 -3.11 8.27 -14.89
N GLY A 409 -3.74 9.09 -14.04
CA GLY A 409 -3.01 9.98 -13.13
C GLY A 409 -2.14 9.21 -12.12
N LEU A 410 -2.64 8.09 -11.58
CA LEU A 410 -1.89 7.23 -10.66
C LEU A 410 -0.66 6.60 -11.32
N LEU A 411 -0.78 6.13 -12.56
CA LEU A 411 0.35 5.60 -13.33
C LEU A 411 1.43 6.68 -13.52
N VAL A 412 1.04 7.92 -13.83
CA VAL A 412 1.97 9.06 -13.95
C VAL A 412 2.63 9.41 -12.60
N ARG A 413 1.91 9.29 -11.47
CA ARG A 413 2.49 9.40 -10.11
C ARG A 413 3.51 8.30 -9.83
N SER A 414 3.33 7.11 -10.37
CA SER A 414 4.31 6.01 -10.33
C SER A 414 5.47 6.16 -11.33
N GLY A 415 5.48 7.22 -12.14
CA GLY A 415 6.54 7.52 -13.10
C GLY A 415 6.37 6.85 -14.47
N ILE A 416 5.22 6.23 -14.73
CA ILE A 416 4.87 5.67 -16.03
C ILE A 416 4.42 6.81 -16.96
N GLU A 417 4.93 6.83 -18.18
CA GLU A 417 4.51 7.74 -19.24
C GLU A 417 3.18 7.27 -19.83
N VAL A 418 2.17 8.14 -19.78
CA VAL A 418 0.82 7.91 -20.30
C VAL A 418 0.48 8.98 -21.33
N GLY A 419 -0.01 8.58 -22.49
CA GLY A 419 -0.46 9.48 -23.55
C GLY A 419 -1.99 9.47 -23.73
N VAL A 420 -2.57 10.58 -24.16
CA VAL A 420 -3.98 10.73 -24.52
C VAL A 420 -4.11 10.67 -26.04
N ALA A 421 -4.80 9.66 -26.57
CA ALA A 421 -5.00 9.49 -28.01
C ALA A 421 -5.78 10.67 -28.60
N ARG A 422 -5.26 11.28 -29.67
CA ARG A 422 -5.89 12.44 -30.33
C ARG A 422 -6.99 12.05 -31.31
N GLN A 423 -6.99 10.81 -31.76
CA GLN A 423 -7.85 10.29 -32.82
C GLN A 423 -8.22 8.84 -32.50
N ALA A 424 -9.28 8.34 -33.12
CA ALA A 424 -9.59 6.92 -33.08
C ALA A 424 -8.48 6.10 -33.76
N PHE A 425 -8.25 4.89 -33.26
CA PHE A 425 -7.19 4.01 -33.77
C PHE A 425 -7.56 2.54 -33.54
N ALA A 426 -6.85 1.64 -34.20
CA ALA A 426 -7.06 0.20 -34.04
C ALA A 426 -5.84 -0.48 -33.41
N CYS A 427 -6.09 -1.31 -32.41
CA CYS A 427 -5.11 -2.22 -31.83
C CYS A 427 -5.80 -3.30 -31.01
N ALA A 428 -5.73 -4.55 -31.43
CA ALA A 428 -6.47 -5.66 -30.79
C ALA A 428 -7.95 -5.31 -30.51
N GLY A 429 -8.55 -4.51 -31.41
CA GLY A 429 -9.84 -3.84 -31.20
C GLY A 429 -9.85 -2.42 -31.78
N GLN A 430 -10.98 -1.73 -31.66
CA GLN A 430 -11.14 -0.32 -32.02
C GLN A 430 -11.13 0.54 -30.76
N HIS A 431 -10.38 1.63 -30.79
CA HIS A 431 -10.20 2.57 -29.68
C HIS A 431 -10.52 3.99 -30.14
N ARG A 432 -10.85 4.86 -29.20
CA ARG A 432 -11.42 6.18 -29.46
C ARG A 432 -10.39 7.28 -29.18
N ALA A 433 -10.65 8.46 -29.73
CA ALA A 433 -9.98 9.66 -29.25
C ALA A 433 -10.29 9.87 -27.76
N GLY A 434 -9.28 10.24 -26.98
CA GLY A 434 -9.36 10.39 -25.55
C GLY A 434 -8.88 9.19 -24.75
N ASP A 435 -8.86 7.97 -25.32
CA ASP A 435 -8.34 6.79 -24.62
C ASP A 435 -6.86 6.96 -24.27
N TYR A 436 -6.45 6.32 -23.17
CA TYR A 436 -5.07 6.43 -22.69
C TYR A 436 -4.20 5.35 -23.31
N VAL A 437 -3.01 5.72 -23.79
CA VAL A 437 -2.00 4.82 -24.35
C VAL A 437 -0.78 4.82 -23.46
N VAL A 438 -0.45 3.66 -22.90
CA VAL A 438 0.78 3.40 -22.15
C VAL A 438 1.74 2.63 -23.05
N ASN A 439 2.62 3.33 -23.74
CA ASN A 439 3.62 2.72 -24.63
C ASN A 439 4.69 2.00 -23.80
N LEU A 440 4.97 0.72 -24.07
CA LEU A 440 5.96 -0.05 -23.30
C LEU A 440 7.42 0.24 -23.70
N ALA A 441 7.67 0.99 -24.78
CA ALA A 441 8.99 1.50 -25.14
C ALA A 441 9.38 2.73 -24.30
N GLN A 442 9.39 2.56 -22.97
CA GLN A 442 9.69 3.62 -22.01
C GLN A 442 10.59 3.10 -20.88
N PRO A 443 11.33 3.99 -20.18
CA PRO A 443 12.27 3.54 -19.14
C PRO A 443 11.59 2.76 -18.01
N GLN A 444 10.32 3.07 -17.70
CA GLN A 444 9.54 2.43 -16.63
C GLN A 444 8.66 1.26 -17.10
N ARG A 445 9.07 0.57 -18.17
CA ARG A 445 8.34 -0.57 -18.73
C ARG A 445 7.92 -1.61 -17.68
N ARG A 446 8.84 -2.03 -16.80
CA ARG A 446 8.57 -3.08 -15.81
C ARG A 446 7.54 -2.66 -14.76
N MET A 447 7.57 -1.40 -14.33
CA MET A 447 6.51 -0.83 -13.49
C MET A 447 5.16 -0.87 -14.21
N ALA A 448 5.12 -0.50 -15.50
CA ALA A 448 3.88 -0.60 -16.28
C ALA A 448 3.40 -2.06 -16.42
N GLU A 449 4.29 -2.99 -16.74
CA GLU A 449 3.94 -4.41 -16.90
C GLU A 449 3.42 -5.03 -15.59
N VAL A 450 4.08 -4.77 -14.45
CA VAL A 450 3.67 -5.35 -13.16
C VAL A 450 2.34 -4.81 -12.65
N LEU A 451 1.98 -3.56 -12.98
CA LEU A 451 0.75 -2.90 -12.53
C LEU A 451 -0.44 -3.07 -13.49
N LEU A 452 -0.19 -3.20 -14.80
CA LEU A 452 -1.24 -3.24 -15.84
C LEU A 452 -1.54 -4.64 -16.37
N THR A 453 -0.60 -5.59 -16.22
CA THR A 453 -0.88 -6.96 -16.64
C THR A 453 -2.05 -7.52 -15.86
N ARG A 454 -2.92 -8.27 -16.55
CA ARG A 454 -4.06 -8.94 -15.93
C ARG A 454 -3.58 -9.94 -14.88
N ASP A 455 -2.61 -10.78 -15.22
CA ASP A 455 -2.11 -11.88 -14.39
C ASP A 455 -0.59 -11.93 -14.33
N VAL A 456 -0.06 -12.07 -13.12
CA VAL A 456 1.36 -12.34 -12.88
C VAL A 456 1.50 -13.81 -12.50
N PRO A 457 2.17 -14.64 -13.31
CA PRO A 457 2.22 -16.08 -13.06
C PRO A 457 3.09 -16.41 -11.85
N ILE A 458 2.58 -17.28 -10.97
CA ILE A 458 3.37 -17.92 -9.91
C ILE A 458 4.12 -19.11 -10.52
N PRO A 459 5.42 -19.33 -10.19
CA PRO A 459 6.17 -20.46 -10.71
C PRO A 459 5.49 -21.82 -10.44
N PRO A 460 5.33 -22.71 -11.45
CA PRO A 460 4.64 -24.00 -11.27
C PRO A 460 5.26 -24.89 -10.19
N ALA A 461 6.59 -24.85 -10.03
CA ALA A 461 7.29 -25.61 -8.99
C ALA A 461 6.92 -25.11 -7.58
N PHE A 462 6.72 -23.80 -7.41
CA PHE A 462 6.28 -23.24 -6.14
C PHE A 462 4.83 -23.67 -5.83
N LEU A 463 3.93 -23.60 -6.81
CA LEU A 463 2.55 -24.07 -6.65
C LEU A 463 2.46 -25.55 -6.29
N ALA A 464 3.24 -26.40 -6.96
CA ALA A 464 3.31 -27.82 -6.63
C ALA A 464 3.79 -28.08 -5.19
N GLU A 465 4.73 -27.28 -4.69
CA GLU A 465 5.17 -27.33 -3.30
C GLU A 465 4.06 -26.87 -2.34
N GLN A 466 3.32 -25.81 -2.67
CA GLN A 466 2.20 -25.35 -1.83
C GLN A 466 1.09 -26.41 -1.75
N GLU A 467 0.77 -27.09 -2.86
CA GLU A 467 -0.17 -28.23 -2.84
C GLU A 467 0.36 -29.38 -1.97
N ARG A 468 1.65 -29.71 -2.07
CA ARG A 468 2.29 -30.72 -1.22
C ARG A 468 2.24 -30.37 0.27
N ARG A 469 2.27 -29.08 0.60
CA ARG A 469 2.16 -28.57 1.98
C ARG A 469 0.72 -28.63 2.48
N ARG A 470 -0.24 -28.12 1.70
CA ARG A 470 -1.68 -28.18 1.99
C ARG A 470 -2.15 -29.61 2.20
N ALA A 471 -1.74 -30.55 1.34
CA ALA A 471 -2.05 -31.98 1.49
C ALA A 471 -1.51 -32.63 2.78
N ARG A 472 -0.65 -31.93 3.54
CA ARG A 472 -0.11 -32.36 4.84
C ARG A 472 -0.61 -31.51 6.01
N GLY A 473 -1.59 -30.63 5.78
CA GLY A 473 -2.10 -29.70 6.78
C GLY A 473 -1.11 -28.59 7.16
N LEU A 474 -0.10 -28.34 6.31
CA LEU A 474 0.82 -27.21 6.48
C LEU A 474 0.26 -26.01 5.73
N GLY A 475 0.37 -24.81 6.32
CA GLY A 475 0.08 -23.57 5.61
C GLY A 475 0.96 -23.38 4.37
N ASP A 476 0.39 -22.77 3.34
CA ASP A 476 1.15 -22.30 2.20
C ASP A 476 2.10 -21.16 2.59
N GLU A 477 3.06 -20.88 1.71
CA GLU A 477 4.12 -19.89 1.91
C GLU A 477 3.91 -18.63 1.08
N ILE A 478 2.68 -18.34 0.67
CA ILE A 478 2.35 -17.07 0.00
C ILE A 478 2.28 -15.97 1.07
N TYR A 479 3.12 -14.94 0.95
CA TYR A 479 3.29 -13.96 2.03
C TYR A 479 2.19 -12.88 2.08
N ASP A 480 1.66 -12.46 0.93
CA ASP A 480 0.63 -11.40 0.84
C ASP A 480 -0.49 -11.78 -0.15
N VAL A 481 -0.77 -10.94 -1.15
CA VAL A 481 -1.78 -11.21 -2.19
C VAL A 481 -1.15 -11.71 -3.49
N THR A 482 -1.92 -12.46 -4.28
CA THR A 482 -1.50 -12.99 -5.58
C THR A 482 -2.06 -12.23 -6.78
N ALA A 483 -2.97 -11.27 -6.56
CA ALA A 483 -3.55 -10.42 -7.61
C ALA A 483 -3.58 -8.93 -7.24
N TRP A 484 -3.26 -8.07 -8.21
CA TRP A 484 -3.17 -6.60 -8.04
C TRP A 484 -3.28 -5.82 -9.36
N SER A 485 -3.95 -6.37 -10.38
CA SER A 485 -4.09 -5.70 -11.67
C SER A 485 -4.88 -4.40 -11.52
N LEU A 486 -4.22 -3.24 -11.70
CA LEU A 486 -4.86 -1.94 -11.51
C LEU A 486 -6.08 -1.73 -12.42
N PRO A 487 -6.07 -2.11 -13.72
CA PRO A 487 -7.28 -2.04 -14.55
C PRO A 487 -8.46 -2.81 -13.94
N LEU A 488 -8.25 -4.02 -13.45
CA LEU A 488 -9.32 -4.81 -12.81
C LEU A 488 -9.81 -4.16 -11.51
N MET A 489 -8.89 -3.70 -10.65
CA MET A 489 -9.20 -3.05 -9.38
C MET A 489 -9.94 -1.71 -9.56
N PHE A 490 -9.71 -1.04 -10.70
CA PHE A 490 -10.37 0.21 -11.06
C PHE A 490 -11.64 0.02 -11.91
N GLY A 491 -11.94 -1.19 -12.37
CA GLY A 491 -13.04 -1.43 -13.30
C GLY A 491 -12.83 -0.76 -14.66
N VAL A 492 -11.57 -0.61 -15.10
CA VAL A 492 -11.20 0.04 -16.37
C VAL A 492 -10.81 -1.03 -17.38
N ASP A 493 -11.45 -1.01 -18.56
CA ASP A 493 -11.10 -1.91 -19.65
C ASP A 493 -9.70 -1.58 -20.17
N ALA A 494 -8.79 -2.56 -20.09
CA ALA A 494 -7.43 -2.46 -20.60
C ALA A 494 -7.18 -3.48 -21.72
N THR A 495 -6.70 -2.99 -22.86
CA THR A 495 -6.31 -3.82 -24.01
C THR A 495 -4.81 -3.83 -24.16
N ARG A 496 -4.19 -5.02 -24.20
CA ARG A 496 -2.77 -5.17 -24.53
C ARG A 496 -2.57 -5.22 -26.05
N CYS A 497 -1.66 -4.40 -26.52
CA CYS A 497 -1.22 -4.29 -27.89
C CYS A 497 0.16 -4.92 -28.08
N ASP A 498 0.33 -5.76 -29.11
CA ASP A 498 1.65 -6.36 -29.44
C ASP A 498 2.65 -5.31 -29.97
N SER A 499 2.16 -4.22 -30.55
CA SER A 499 2.95 -3.09 -31.03
C SER A 499 2.34 -1.77 -30.58
N ALA A 500 3.15 -0.73 -30.44
CA ALA A 500 2.64 0.60 -30.10
C ALA A 500 1.72 1.09 -31.24
N PRO A 501 0.51 1.59 -30.93
CA PRO A 501 -0.41 2.06 -31.96
C PRO A 501 0.16 3.29 -32.68
N GLY A 502 -0.02 3.38 -34.00
CA GLY A 502 0.39 4.50 -34.84
C GLY A 502 -0.48 5.75 -34.68
N VAL A 503 -0.84 6.11 -33.45
CA VAL A 503 -1.72 7.24 -33.12
C VAL A 503 -0.93 8.36 -32.44
N ALA A 504 -1.25 9.61 -32.78
CA ALA A 504 -0.70 10.76 -32.09
C ALA A 504 -1.26 10.82 -30.66
N VAL A 505 -0.37 10.99 -29.67
CA VAL A 505 -0.73 11.12 -28.26
C VAL A 505 -0.18 12.43 -27.68
N GLU A 506 -0.88 12.98 -26.69
CA GLU A 506 -0.35 14.06 -25.84
C GLU A 506 -0.12 13.54 -24.42
N ALA A 507 0.93 14.01 -23.74
CA ALA A 507 1.26 13.54 -22.41
C ALA A 507 0.15 13.85 -21.38
N ARG A 508 -0.16 12.87 -20.53
CA ARG A 508 -1.07 13.01 -19.38
C ARG A 508 -0.28 13.41 -18.13
N GLY A 509 -0.84 14.33 -17.34
CA GLY A 509 -0.32 14.74 -16.03
C GLY A 509 -0.75 13.83 -14.87
N PRO A 510 -0.25 14.07 -13.64
CA PRO A 510 -0.48 13.23 -12.46
C PRO A 510 -1.81 13.51 -11.74
N GLU A 511 -2.67 14.37 -12.31
CA GLU A 511 -3.96 14.71 -11.73
C GLU A 511 -4.88 13.48 -11.72
N LEU A 512 -5.47 13.20 -10.56
CA LEU A 512 -6.39 12.06 -10.39
C LEU A 512 -7.83 12.38 -10.80
N VAL A 513 -8.13 13.67 -11.00
CA VAL A 513 -9.44 14.16 -11.40
C VAL A 513 -9.26 15.06 -12.60
N THR A 514 -10.08 14.85 -13.62
CA THR A 514 -10.24 15.79 -14.72
C THR A 514 -11.46 16.66 -14.39
N PRO A 515 -11.31 17.99 -14.24
CA PRO A 515 -12.43 18.86 -13.93
C PRO A 515 -13.54 18.79 -14.98
N ALA A 516 -14.78 18.62 -14.52
CA ALA A 516 -15.98 18.70 -15.35
C ALA A 516 -16.73 20.02 -15.11
N ALA A 517 -17.68 20.34 -15.99
CA ALA A 517 -18.55 21.51 -15.87
C ALA A 517 -20.02 21.11 -16.05
N VAL A 518 -20.92 21.93 -15.50
CA VAL A 518 -22.36 21.72 -15.68
C VAL A 518 -22.77 22.03 -17.12
N GLN A 519 -23.36 21.05 -17.80
CA GLN A 519 -23.97 21.25 -19.11
C GLN A 519 -25.39 21.81 -18.92
N ASN A 520 -25.81 22.76 -19.76
CA ASN A 520 -27.12 23.42 -19.65
C ASN A 520 -27.41 24.04 -18.26
N ALA A 521 -26.54 24.94 -17.80
CA ALA A 521 -26.66 25.56 -16.48
C ALA A 521 -27.96 26.35 -16.24
N GLU A 522 -28.60 26.82 -17.32
CA GLU A 522 -29.85 27.60 -17.26
C GLU A 522 -31.12 26.73 -17.22
N ALA A 523 -30.97 25.41 -17.10
CA ALA A 523 -32.07 24.45 -17.06
C ALA A 523 -33.22 24.88 -16.12
N ARG A 524 -34.46 24.71 -16.61
CA ARG A 524 -35.67 25.12 -15.88
C ARG A 524 -36.04 24.20 -14.73
N TYR A 525 -35.92 22.87 -14.89
CA TYR A 525 -36.39 21.91 -13.89
C TYR A 525 -35.31 21.53 -12.87
N GLY A 526 -34.13 21.10 -13.32
CA GLY A 526 -33.10 20.57 -12.43
C GLY A 526 -31.91 19.97 -13.17
N PHE A 527 -31.15 19.13 -12.47
CA PHE A 527 -29.89 18.54 -12.94
C PHE A 527 -29.86 17.04 -12.73
N LEU A 528 -29.25 16.34 -13.68
CA LEU A 528 -29.00 14.91 -13.65
C LEU A 528 -27.50 14.66 -13.52
N VAL A 529 -27.13 13.65 -12.71
CA VAL A 529 -25.73 13.20 -12.58
C VAL A 529 -25.67 11.71 -12.89
N ALA A 530 -24.99 11.37 -13.98
CA ALA A 530 -24.84 9.99 -14.42
C ALA A 530 -24.08 9.14 -13.37
N PRO A 531 -24.40 7.84 -13.25
CA PRO A 531 -23.63 6.93 -12.42
C PRO A 531 -22.21 6.72 -12.96
N GLY A 532 -21.31 6.32 -12.05
CA GLY A 532 -19.89 6.11 -12.31
C GLY A 532 -19.03 6.48 -11.10
N SER A 533 -17.71 6.31 -11.20
CA SER A 533 -16.78 6.41 -10.06
C SER A 533 -16.61 7.84 -9.50
N ALA A 534 -17.02 8.87 -10.25
CA ALA A 534 -17.09 10.26 -9.74
C ALA A 534 -18.36 10.54 -8.93
N GLN A 535 -19.46 9.83 -9.21
CA GLN A 535 -20.78 10.12 -8.64
C GLN A 535 -20.81 9.99 -7.11
N PRO A 536 -20.18 8.99 -6.45
CA PRO A 536 -20.14 8.91 -4.99
C PRO A 536 -19.56 10.15 -4.30
N ARG A 537 -18.47 10.70 -4.84
CA ARG A 537 -17.83 11.93 -4.33
C ARG A 537 -18.74 13.14 -4.52
N PHE A 538 -19.39 13.23 -5.68
CA PHE A 538 -20.39 14.26 -5.96
C PHE A 538 -21.57 14.17 -4.98
N LEU A 539 -22.12 12.97 -4.78
CA LEU A 539 -23.26 12.73 -3.88
C LEU A 539 -22.94 13.15 -2.45
N ALA A 540 -21.81 12.69 -1.92
CA ALA A 540 -21.34 13.04 -0.58
C ALA A 540 -21.21 14.55 -0.39
N ALA A 541 -20.61 15.24 -1.35
CA ALA A 541 -20.44 16.70 -1.31
C ALA A 541 -21.76 17.46 -1.48
N ALA A 542 -22.67 16.97 -2.34
CA ALA A 542 -23.99 17.56 -2.54
C ALA A 542 -24.87 17.46 -1.27
N LEU A 543 -24.86 16.30 -0.60
CA LEU A 543 -25.58 16.09 0.65
C LEU A 543 -25.05 17.01 1.77
N GLN A 544 -23.73 17.18 1.87
CA GLN A 544 -23.13 18.11 2.84
C GLN A 544 -23.39 19.58 2.52
N ALA A 545 -23.50 19.93 1.24
CA ALA A 545 -23.94 21.25 0.82
C ALA A 545 -25.46 21.48 1.04
N GLY A 546 -26.17 20.51 1.62
CA GLY A 546 -27.61 20.60 1.91
C GLY A 546 -28.48 20.55 0.66
N LEU A 547 -27.94 20.08 -0.48
CA LEU A 547 -28.69 20.00 -1.73
C LEU A 547 -29.77 18.93 -1.66
N THR A 548 -30.86 19.19 -2.38
CA THR A 548 -31.88 18.18 -2.62
C THR A 548 -31.37 17.19 -3.66
N VAL A 549 -31.15 15.94 -3.26
CA VAL A 549 -30.71 14.86 -4.13
C VAL A 549 -31.68 13.70 -4.03
N ASN A 550 -32.14 13.22 -5.18
CA ASN A 550 -32.87 11.97 -5.32
C ASN A 550 -32.01 10.98 -6.15
N SER A 551 -32.26 9.69 -6.02
CA SER A 551 -31.67 8.63 -6.85
C SER A 551 -32.78 7.91 -7.59
N ALA A 552 -32.67 7.74 -8.91
CA ALA A 552 -33.55 6.88 -9.67
C ALA A 552 -33.04 5.43 -9.57
N ASP A 553 -33.81 4.51 -9.00
CA ASP A 553 -33.40 3.10 -8.85
C ASP A 553 -33.59 2.29 -10.13
N GLN A 554 -34.35 2.84 -11.07
CA GLN A 554 -34.62 2.24 -12.37
C GLN A 554 -34.13 3.18 -13.49
N PRO A 555 -33.73 2.63 -14.65
CA PRO A 555 -33.35 3.46 -15.78
C PRO A 555 -34.55 4.22 -16.35
N PHE A 556 -34.29 5.31 -17.06
CA PHE A 556 -35.32 6.10 -17.73
C PHE A 556 -34.81 6.76 -19.02
N THR A 557 -35.71 7.10 -19.93
CA THR A 557 -35.42 7.85 -21.16
C THR A 557 -35.99 9.26 -21.04
N GLN A 558 -35.18 10.28 -21.29
CA GLN A 558 -35.63 11.67 -21.38
C GLN A 558 -34.92 12.40 -22.52
N ASN A 559 -35.68 13.12 -23.35
CA ASN A 559 -35.16 13.84 -24.52
C ASN A 559 -34.38 12.93 -25.47
N GLY A 560 -34.85 11.70 -25.67
CA GLY A 560 -34.16 10.67 -26.46
C GLY A 560 -32.81 10.18 -25.90
N ARG A 561 -32.40 10.58 -24.68
CA ARG A 561 -31.22 10.05 -23.98
C ARG A 561 -31.66 9.04 -22.92
N ASP A 562 -31.01 7.88 -22.92
CA ASP A 562 -31.17 6.89 -21.86
C ASP A 562 -30.27 7.23 -20.67
N TRP A 563 -30.86 7.17 -19.47
CA TRP A 563 -30.22 7.39 -18.19
C TRP A 563 -30.23 6.08 -17.41
N PRO A 564 -29.07 5.55 -17.00
CA PRO A 564 -29.02 4.30 -16.25
C PRO A 564 -29.64 4.46 -14.85
N ALA A 565 -30.03 3.32 -14.26
CA ALA A 565 -30.32 3.25 -12.84
C ALA A 565 -29.17 3.84 -12.01
N GLY A 566 -29.48 4.43 -10.87
CA GLY A 566 -28.54 5.15 -10.01
C GLY A 566 -28.27 6.60 -10.43
N THR A 567 -28.90 7.10 -11.50
CA THR A 567 -28.80 8.52 -11.88
C THR A 567 -29.35 9.40 -10.75
N LEU A 568 -28.56 10.39 -10.32
CA LEU A 568 -29.01 11.37 -9.33
C LEU A 568 -29.86 12.45 -9.99
N VAL A 569 -30.94 12.85 -9.33
CA VAL A 569 -31.84 13.92 -9.76
C VAL A 569 -31.80 15.04 -8.71
N LEU A 570 -31.35 16.22 -9.12
CA LEU A 570 -31.26 17.42 -8.29
C LEU A 570 -32.26 18.48 -8.78
N PRO A 571 -33.48 18.56 -8.20
CA PRO A 571 -34.46 19.56 -8.60
C PRO A 571 -34.00 20.97 -8.23
N LYS A 572 -34.30 21.94 -9.11
CA LYS A 572 -34.05 23.38 -8.88
C LYS A 572 -35.09 23.99 -7.93
N ALA A 573 -36.27 23.40 -7.85
CA ALA A 573 -37.33 23.85 -6.95
C ALA A 573 -36.87 23.76 -5.48
N GLY A 574 -36.88 24.90 -4.79
CA GLY A 574 -36.43 24.99 -3.38
C GLY A 574 -34.91 24.91 -3.18
N ALA A 575 -34.11 24.94 -4.25
CA ALA A 575 -32.66 24.95 -4.18
C ALA A 575 -32.12 26.34 -3.75
N PRO A 576 -30.91 26.41 -3.16
CA PRO A 576 -30.31 27.68 -2.77
C PRO A 576 -29.97 28.56 -3.99
N ALA A 577 -29.88 29.88 -3.78
CA ALA A 577 -29.65 30.85 -4.86
C ALA A 577 -28.32 30.65 -5.60
N ASP A 578 -27.32 30.05 -4.95
CA ASP A 578 -26.00 29.75 -5.49
C ASP A 578 -25.88 28.33 -6.07
N LEU A 579 -27.00 27.62 -6.30
CA LEU A 579 -27.02 26.23 -6.79
C LEU A 579 -26.04 26.01 -7.95
N ILE A 580 -26.08 26.84 -8.99
CA ILE A 580 -25.25 26.66 -10.19
C ILE A 580 -23.76 26.81 -9.88
N ALA A 581 -23.38 27.76 -9.02
CA ALA A 581 -22.00 27.93 -8.60
C ALA A 581 -21.53 26.71 -7.78
N THR A 582 -22.38 26.21 -6.89
CA THR A 582 -22.13 25.00 -6.13
C THR A 582 -21.99 23.78 -7.05
N LEU A 583 -22.91 23.55 -7.98
CA LEU A 583 -22.84 22.42 -8.91
C LEU A 583 -21.60 22.46 -9.81
N ASN A 584 -21.20 23.64 -10.30
CA ASN A 584 -19.96 23.77 -11.08
C ASN A 584 -18.72 23.44 -10.25
N ARG A 585 -18.66 23.89 -9.00
CA ARG A 585 -17.57 23.51 -8.08
C ARG A 585 -17.55 22.00 -7.84
N LEU A 586 -18.71 21.41 -7.52
CA LEU A 586 -18.81 19.96 -7.29
C LEU A 586 -18.43 19.14 -8.53
N ALA A 587 -18.87 19.55 -9.72
CA ALA A 587 -18.48 18.90 -10.98
C ALA A 587 -16.97 19.01 -11.24
N ALA A 588 -16.38 20.18 -11.00
CA ALA A 588 -14.95 20.41 -11.17
C ALA A 588 -14.10 19.59 -10.18
N ASP A 589 -14.49 19.56 -8.91
CA ASP A 589 -13.75 18.87 -7.83
C ASP A 589 -13.81 17.35 -7.95
N THR A 590 -14.90 16.81 -8.52
CA THR A 590 -15.16 15.36 -8.55
C THR A 590 -14.94 14.75 -9.93
N GLY A 591 -15.07 15.53 -10.99
CA GLY A 591 -15.10 15.07 -12.38
C GLY A 591 -16.45 14.49 -12.80
N ALA A 592 -17.52 14.67 -12.01
CA ALA A 592 -18.84 14.14 -12.33
C ALA A 592 -19.51 14.89 -13.51
N GLU A 593 -20.15 14.14 -14.41
CA GLU A 593 -20.95 14.72 -15.50
C GLU A 593 -22.30 15.19 -14.96
N VAL A 594 -22.52 16.51 -14.96
CA VAL A 594 -23.77 17.14 -14.51
C VAL A 594 -24.49 17.76 -15.70
N THR A 595 -25.71 17.32 -15.97
CA THR A 595 -26.52 17.77 -17.12
C THR A 595 -27.81 18.43 -16.65
N GLY A 596 -28.05 19.67 -17.02
CA GLY A 596 -29.30 20.38 -16.76
C GLY A 596 -30.43 19.96 -17.70
N VAL A 597 -31.64 19.79 -17.14
CA VAL A 597 -32.84 19.38 -17.87
C VAL A 597 -33.99 20.37 -17.63
N ASP A 598 -34.74 20.65 -18.70
CA ASP A 598 -35.76 21.71 -18.71
C ASP A 598 -37.15 21.26 -18.26
N GLU A 599 -37.40 19.96 -18.19
CA GLU A 599 -38.67 19.38 -17.79
C GLU A 599 -38.48 18.08 -17.01
N SER A 600 -39.52 17.68 -16.28
CA SER A 600 -39.55 16.42 -15.52
C SER A 600 -40.20 15.27 -16.28
N TRP A 601 -40.59 15.49 -17.53
CA TRP A 601 -41.26 14.49 -18.35
C TRP A 601 -40.27 13.38 -18.73
N VAL A 602 -40.69 12.14 -18.52
CA VAL A 602 -39.92 10.93 -18.83
C VAL A 602 -40.69 10.15 -19.88
N GLU A 603 -40.03 9.79 -20.97
CA GLU A 603 -40.64 9.09 -22.11
C GLU A 603 -40.86 7.60 -21.79
N ARG A 604 -39.93 6.99 -21.05
CA ARG A 604 -39.94 5.58 -20.63
C ARG A 604 -39.21 5.40 -19.30
N GLY A 605 -39.63 4.45 -18.47
CA GLY A 605 -38.97 4.14 -17.19
C GLY A 605 -39.47 4.98 -16.01
N ALA A 606 -38.63 5.17 -14.99
CA ALA A 606 -39.01 5.87 -13.76
C ALA A 606 -39.21 7.37 -13.96
N GLY A 607 -40.43 7.86 -13.73
CA GLY A 607 -40.71 9.30 -13.67
C GLY A 607 -40.15 9.92 -12.39
N PHE A 608 -39.70 11.18 -12.45
CA PHE A 608 -39.02 11.85 -11.31
C PHE A 608 -39.84 11.98 -10.02
N GLY A 609 -41.16 11.78 -10.08
CA GLY A 609 -42.05 11.76 -8.92
C GLY A 609 -42.59 10.38 -8.56
N SER A 610 -42.11 9.29 -9.16
CA SER A 610 -42.53 7.93 -8.79
C SER A 610 -41.84 7.46 -7.50
N SER A 611 -42.31 6.33 -6.96
CA SER A 611 -41.66 5.64 -5.85
C SER A 611 -40.27 5.10 -6.20
N ASP A 612 -39.94 5.01 -7.49
CA ASP A 612 -38.64 4.51 -7.97
C ASP A 612 -37.57 5.62 -7.99
N VAL A 613 -37.93 6.84 -7.60
CA VAL A 613 -37.01 7.98 -7.45
C VAL A 613 -36.97 8.39 -5.99
N VAL A 614 -35.99 7.85 -5.27
CA VAL A 614 -35.93 7.92 -3.81
C VAL A 614 -35.16 9.14 -3.35
N ARG A 615 -35.73 9.87 -2.39
CA ARG A 615 -35.08 11.03 -1.74
C ARG A 615 -33.93 10.56 -0.86
N LEU A 616 -32.72 10.99 -1.18
CA LEU A 616 -31.56 10.75 -0.33
C LEU A 616 -31.50 11.78 0.80
N ARG A 617 -31.22 11.31 2.01
CA ARG A 617 -30.99 12.14 3.20
C ARG A 617 -29.52 12.02 3.58
N ALA A 618 -28.91 13.10 4.06
CA ALA A 618 -27.55 13.07 4.57
C ALA A 618 -27.50 12.18 5.82
N PRO A 619 -26.89 10.98 5.78
CA PRO A 619 -26.89 10.09 6.93
C PRO A 619 -25.87 10.55 7.97
N ARG A 620 -26.18 10.35 9.26
CA ARG A 620 -25.15 10.30 10.30
C ARG A 620 -24.61 8.87 10.35
N ILE A 621 -23.30 8.73 10.13
CA ILE A 621 -22.62 7.44 10.03
C ILE A 621 -21.84 7.18 11.32
N ALA A 622 -22.10 6.04 11.95
CA ALA A 622 -21.28 5.46 13.01
C ALA A 622 -20.35 4.40 12.41
N LEU A 623 -19.14 4.31 12.96
CA LEU A 623 -18.15 3.30 12.59
C LEU A 623 -17.65 2.61 13.85
N ALA A 624 -17.67 1.28 13.87
CA ALA A 624 -17.00 0.53 14.92
C ALA A 624 -15.51 0.84 14.92
N TRP A 625 -15.05 1.29 16.07
CA TRP A 625 -13.67 1.69 16.35
C TRP A 625 -13.25 0.94 17.60
N ASP A 626 -11.96 0.69 17.79
CA ASP A 626 -11.46 -0.20 18.86
C ASP A 626 -11.69 -1.68 18.62
N SER A 627 -11.04 -2.49 19.45
CA SER A 627 -11.19 -3.94 19.44
C SER A 627 -12.68 -4.34 19.47
N PRO A 628 -13.11 -5.31 18.65
CA PRO A 628 -12.29 -6.27 17.91
C PRO A 628 -12.06 -5.87 16.44
N ALA A 629 -12.38 -4.64 16.02
CA ALA A 629 -12.14 -4.18 14.66
C ALA A 629 -10.64 -4.26 14.32
N ALA A 630 -10.29 -4.75 13.13
CA ALA A 630 -8.94 -4.72 12.64
C ALA A 630 -8.54 -3.25 12.37
N PRO A 631 -7.40 -2.75 12.90
CA PRO A 631 -7.01 -1.36 12.74
C PRO A 631 -6.99 -0.88 11.28
N ASP A 632 -6.42 -1.68 10.39
CA ASP A 632 -6.25 -1.35 8.98
C ASP A 632 -7.58 -1.34 8.21
N ALA A 633 -8.49 -2.26 8.49
CA ALA A 633 -9.82 -2.26 7.89
C ALA A 633 -10.67 -1.06 8.38
N ALA A 634 -10.69 -0.79 9.69
CA ALA A 634 -11.38 0.37 10.25
C ALA A 634 -10.78 1.69 9.73
N GLY A 635 -9.46 1.74 9.60
CA GLY A 635 -8.71 2.83 9.02
C GLY A 635 -9.05 3.10 7.56
N ALA A 636 -9.00 2.06 6.73
CA ALA A 636 -9.30 2.15 5.30
C ALA A 636 -10.76 2.57 5.05
N THR A 637 -11.70 2.01 5.81
CA THR A 637 -13.12 2.42 5.78
C THR A 637 -13.28 3.90 6.14
N ARG A 638 -12.64 4.34 7.23
CA ARG A 638 -12.70 5.73 7.68
C ARG A 638 -12.08 6.69 6.67
N TRP A 639 -10.91 6.35 6.12
CA TRP A 639 -10.23 7.14 5.11
C TRP A 639 -11.06 7.26 3.84
N MET A 640 -11.68 6.16 3.38
CA MET A 640 -12.55 6.19 2.21
C MET A 640 -13.71 7.17 2.41
N LEU A 641 -14.36 7.14 3.57
CA LEU A 641 -15.45 8.07 3.88
C LEU A 641 -14.94 9.51 3.99
N GLU A 642 -13.96 9.79 4.86
CA GLU A 642 -13.56 11.17 5.21
C GLU A 642 -12.67 11.84 4.16
N ARG A 643 -11.79 11.08 3.48
CA ARG A 643 -10.76 11.62 2.58
C ARG A 643 -11.06 11.41 1.11
N ASP A 644 -11.58 10.24 0.74
CA ASP A 644 -11.90 9.95 -0.66
C ASP A 644 -13.28 10.49 -1.05
N LEU A 645 -14.32 10.14 -0.28
CA LEU A 645 -15.69 10.62 -0.48
C LEU A 645 -15.91 12.01 0.12
N GLY A 646 -15.10 12.40 1.11
CA GLY A 646 -15.18 13.70 1.75
C GLY A 646 -16.31 13.85 2.77
N TYR A 647 -16.85 12.75 3.33
CA TYR A 647 -18.02 12.71 4.21
C TYR A 647 -17.66 12.33 5.67
N PRO A 648 -18.19 13.03 6.69
CA PRO A 648 -17.82 12.80 8.08
C PRO A 648 -18.37 11.47 8.63
N VAL A 649 -17.60 10.84 9.52
CA VAL A 649 -18.01 9.64 10.25
C VAL A 649 -17.76 9.81 11.75
N THR A 650 -18.59 9.19 12.58
CA THR A 650 -18.40 9.15 14.04
C THR A 650 -17.82 7.78 14.43
N PRO A 651 -16.51 7.68 14.68
CA PRO A 651 -15.94 6.46 15.25
C PRO A 651 -16.40 6.30 16.70
N ILE A 652 -16.94 5.12 17.04
CA ILE A 652 -17.42 4.79 18.37
C ILE A 652 -16.70 3.53 18.84
N ARG A 653 -16.18 3.55 20.07
CA ARG A 653 -15.56 2.36 20.67
C ARG A 653 -16.56 1.22 20.70
N THR A 654 -16.22 0.07 20.13
CA THR A 654 -17.13 -1.07 19.96
C THR A 654 -17.79 -1.49 21.28
N ALA A 655 -17.02 -1.53 22.37
CA ALA A 655 -17.52 -1.85 23.71
C ALA A 655 -18.63 -0.90 24.21
N ASN A 656 -18.71 0.33 23.68
CA ASN A 656 -19.70 1.32 24.08
C ASN A 656 -21.00 1.24 23.29
N PHE A 657 -21.15 0.34 22.31
CA PHE A 657 -22.39 0.25 21.52
C PHE A 657 -23.63 -0.11 22.34
N GLY A 658 -23.48 -0.86 23.44
CA GLY A 658 -24.59 -1.17 24.34
C GLY A 658 -25.14 0.06 25.08
N ASP A 659 -24.29 1.04 25.38
CA ASP A 659 -24.65 2.25 26.13
C ASP A 659 -24.87 3.48 25.24
N ALA A 660 -24.39 3.44 24.00
CA ALA A 660 -24.52 4.55 23.05
C ALA A 660 -25.98 4.72 22.58
N ASP A 661 -26.45 5.95 22.50
CA ASP A 661 -27.71 6.26 21.83
C ASP A 661 -27.55 6.16 20.30
N LEU A 662 -27.75 4.93 19.80
CA LEU A 662 -27.63 4.62 18.37
C LEU A 662 -28.73 5.29 17.52
N ALA A 663 -29.84 5.76 18.11
CA ALA A 663 -30.94 6.39 17.37
C ALA A 663 -30.50 7.69 16.65
N HIS A 664 -29.38 8.29 17.07
CA HIS A 664 -28.77 9.41 16.39
C HIS A 664 -28.16 9.09 15.02
N TYR A 665 -27.91 7.82 14.72
CA TYR A 665 -27.22 7.38 13.50
C TYR A 665 -28.18 6.60 12.60
N GLN A 666 -28.04 6.83 11.29
CA GLN A 666 -28.83 6.11 10.28
C GLN A 666 -28.06 4.90 9.75
N VAL A 667 -26.72 4.97 9.79
CA VAL A 667 -25.82 3.93 9.30
C VAL A 667 -24.82 3.59 10.39
N LEU A 668 -24.58 2.30 10.61
CA LEU A 668 -23.51 1.78 11.45
C LEU A 668 -22.70 0.78 10.64
N ILE A 669 -21.38 0.93 10.64
CA ILE A 669 -20.46 0.08 9.87
C ILE A 669 -19.59 -0.73 10.83
N LEU A 670 -19.54 -2.05 10.60
CA LEU A 670 -18.63 -2.99 11.25
C LEU A 670 -17.54 -3.39 10.23
N PRO A 671 -16.32 -2.82 10.33
CA PRO A 671 -15.18 -3.25 9.52
C PRO A 671 -14.74 -4.67 9.85
N GLU A 672 -13.91 -5.27 8.99
CA GLU A 672 -13.25 -6.55 9.32
C GLU A 672 -12.68 -6.51 10.74
N GLY A 673 -12.83 -7.62 11.44
CA GLY A 673 -12.45 -7.72 12.84
C GLY A 673 -12.42 -9.17 13.31
N ARG A 674 -12.02 -9.33 14.57
CA ARG A 674 -12.13 -10.61 15.26
C ARG A 674 -13.58 -10.81 15.73
N ASP A 675 -13.76 -11.44 16.89
CA ASP A 675 -15.06 -11.82 17.41
C ASP A 675 -15.81 -10.60 18.00
N TYR A 676 -16.65 -9.96 17.19
CA TYR A 676 -17.54 -8.88 17.64
C TYR A 676 -18.53 -9.32 18.73
N ALA A 677 -19.05 -10.55 18.68
CA ALA A 677 -20.00 -11.04 19.66
C ALA A 677 -19.36 -11.06 21.06
N SER A 678 -18.09 -11.46 21.16
CA SER A 678 -17.36 -11.48 22.43
C SER A 678 -17.20 -10.11 23.09
N VAL A 679 -16.98 -9.04 22.31
CA VAL A 679 -16.77 -7.68 22.83
C VAL A 679 -18.09 -6.98 23.13
N LEU A 680 -19.10 -7.21 22.29
CA LEU A 680 -20.43 -6.61 22.46
C LEU A 680 -21.23 -7.29 23.58
N GLY A 681 -21.02 -8.60 23.78
CA GLY A 681 -21.87 -9.44 24.62
C GLY A 681 -23.33 -9.48 24.13
N GLU A 682 -24.16 -10.26 24.81
CA GLU A 682 -25.58 -10.40 24.46
C GLU A 682 -26.32 -9.05 24.43
N ALA A 683 -26.01 -8.16 25.38
CA ALA A 683 -26.63 -6.84 25.47
C ALA A 683 -26.29 -5.95 24.27
N GLY A 684 -25.02 -5.90 23.84
CA GLY A 684 -24.60 -5.11 22.69
C GLY A 684 -25.13 -5.66 21.38
N VAL A 685 -25.13 -6.99 21.20
CA VAL A 685 -25.74 -7.65 20.02
C VAL A 685 -27.24 -7.35 19.95
N LYS A 686 -27.95 -7.46 21.09
CA LYS A 686 -29.37 -7.10 21.17
C LYS A 686 -29.61 -5.62 20.88
N ALA A 687 -28.76 -4.72 21.39
CA ALA A 687 -28.88 -3.28 21.12
C ALA A 687 -28.74 -2.97 19.63
N LEU A 688 -27.81 -3.61 18.93
CA LEU A 688 -27.67 -3.51 17.47
C LEU A 688 -28.91 -4.05 16.75
N HIS A 689 -29.35 -5.26 17.10
CA HIS A 689 -30.55 -5.88 16.52
C HIS A 689 -31.79 -4.98 16.67
N ASP A 690 -32.03 -4.48 17.89
CA ASP A 690 -33.17 -3.60 18.20
C ASP A 690 -33.06 -2.26 17.46
N TRP A 691 -31.86 -1.70 17.32
CA TRP A 691 -31.62 -0.47 16.56
C TRP A 691 -31.91 -0.65 15.07
N VAL A 692 -31.43 -1.75 14.46
CA VAL A 692 -31.77 -2.08 13.06
C VAL A 692 -33.28 -2.26 12.92
N SER A 693 -33.92 -3.01 13.83
CA SER A 693 -35.37 -3.26 13.82
C SER A 693 -36.21 -1.97 13.80
N ARG A 694 -35.69 -0.85 14.33
CA ARG A 694 -36.34 0.47 14.33
C ARG A 694 -35.99 1.37 13.13
N GLY A 695 -35.21 0.89 12.17
CA GLY A 695 -34.87 1.65 10.96
C GLY A 695 -33.39 1.96 10.77
N GLY A 696 -32.49 1.38 11.56
CA GLY A 696 -31.06 1.46 11.32
C GLY A 696 -30.62 0.68 10.07
N THR A 697 -29.55 1.11 9.41
CA THR A 697 -28.85 0.33 8.37
C THR A 697 -27.51 -0.15 8.92
N LEU A 698 -27.39 -1.46 9.18
CA LEU A 698 -26.13 -2.07 9.62
C LEU A 698 -25.37 -2.61 8.41
N ILE A 699 -24.10 -2.22 8.28
CA ILE A 699 -23.21 -2.69 7.22
C ILE A 699 -22.08 -3.49 7.85
N SER A 700 -21.90 -4.76 7.48
CA SER A 700 -20.74 -5.57 7.87
C SER A 700 -19.78 -5.77 6.71
N LEU A 701 -18.47 -5.70 6.98
CA LEU A 701 -17.41 -5.89 5.99
C LEU A 701 -16.56 -7.12 6.32
N GLY A 702 -16.37 -8.00 5.34
CA GLY A 702 -15.54 -9.20 5.44
C GLY A 702 -15.88 -10.06 6.65
N THR A 703 -14.91 -10.30 7.54
CA THR A 703 -15.09 -11.16 8.73
C THR A 703 -16.10 -10.64 9.74
N ALA A 704 -16.49 -9.35 9.70
CA ALA A 704 -17.56 -8.83 10.55
C ALA A 704 -18.93 -9.47 10.25
N THR A 705 -19.09 -10.00 9.04
CA THR A 705 -20.30 -10.73 8.62
C THR A 705 -20.53 -11.99 9.45
N ARG A 706 -19.49 -12.53 10.11
CA ARG A 706 -19.64 -13.64 11.06
C ARG A 706 -20.67 -13.33 12.15
N LEU A 707 -20.67 -12.12 12.70
CA LEU A 707 -21.62 -11.69 13.72
C LEU A 707 -23.06 -11.81 13.20
N LEU A 708 -23.32 -11.30 11.99
CA LEU A 708 -24.66 -11.25 11.42
C LEU A 708 -25.18 -12.66 11.07
N THR A 709 -24.29 -13.56 10.68
CA THR A 709 -24.63 -14.95 10.33
C THR A 709 -24.59 -15.92 11.51
N ASP A 710 -24.22 -15.43 12.69
CA ASP A 710 -24.22 -16.24 13.91
C ASP A 710 -25.67 -16.58 14.28
N PRO A 711 -26.02 -17.87 14.50
CA PRO A 711 -27.36 -18.26 14.91
C PRO A 711 -27.88 -17.53 16.14
N ASP A 712 -27.00 -17.15 17.07
CA ASP A 712 -27.38 -16.49 18.33
C ASP A 712 -27.62 -14.98 18.15
N SER A 713 -27.25 -14.41 17.01
CA SER A 713 -27.47 -12.98 16.71
C SER A 713 -28.89 -12.65 16.25
N ASP A 714 -29.60 -13.63 15.68
CA ASP A 714 -30.90 -13.47 14.99
C ASP A 714 -30.93 -12.30 13.98
N MET A 715 -29.80 -12.04 13.31
CA MET A 715 -29.69 -10.92 12.36
C MET A 715 -29.92 -11.35 10.91
N LEU A 716 -29.07 -12.22 10.35
CA LEU A 716 -29.10 -12.60 8.93
C LEU A 716 -29.44 -14.08 8.78
N ALA A 717 -30.26 -14.44 7.78
CA ALA A 717 -30.64 -15.84 7.53
C ALA A 717 -29.49 -16.70 6.95
N SER A 718 -28.50 -16.07 6.32
CA SER A 718 -27.31 -16.74 5.78
C SER A 718 -26.44 -17.37 6.88
N ARG A 719 -25.66 -18.40 6.53
CA ARG A 719 -24.76 -19.11 7.43
C ARG A 719 -23.38 -19.27 6.80
N ARG A 720 -22.33 -19.20 7.61
CA ARG A 720 -20.97 -19.52 7.19
C ARG A 720 -20.83 -21.01 6.92
N GLU A 721 -20.18 -21.36 5.81
CA GLU A 721 -19.94 -22.74 5.40
C GLU A 721 -18.66 -23.30 6.01
N THR A 722 -18.67 -24.59 6.32
CA THR A 722 -17.54 -25.30 6.94
C THR A 722 -16.78 -26.21 5.98
N GLY A 723 -17.06 -26.15 4.66
CA GLY A 723 -16.29 -26.87 3.63
C GLY A 723 -17.13 -27.31 2.43
N ALA A 724 -16.45 -27.70 1.34
CA ALA A 724 -17.03 -28.11 0.06
C ALA A 724 -17.38 -29.61 -0.04
N LEU A 725 -16.91 -30.42 0.91
CA LEU A 725 -17.12 -31.88 0.89
C LEU A 725 -18.52 -32.21 1.40
N ASP A 726 -19.23 -33.06 0.65
CA ASP A 726 -20.49 -33.65 1.07
C ASP A 726 -20.35 -34.19 2.50
N LYS A 727 -21.36 -33.93 3.34
CA LYS A 727 -21.51 -34.66 4.60
C LYS A 727 -21.80 -36.11 4.24
N ASP A 728 -20.77 -36.91 4.02
CA ASP A 728 -20.90 -38.35 4.01
C ASP A 728 -21.39 -38.76 5.42
N GLU A 729 -22.67 -39.11 5.52
CA GLU A 729 -23.30 -39.61 6.74
C GLU A 729 -22.74 -40.98 7.18
N ASP A 730 -21.89 -41.60 6.36
CA ASP A 730 -21.15 -42.83 6.67
C ASP A 730 -19.65 -42.52 6.87
N LYS A 731 -19.27 -41.97 8.03
CA LYS A 731 -17.85 -42.00 8.46
C LYS A 731 -17.42 -43.47 8.59
N PRO A 732 -16.51 -44.01 7.76
CA PRO A 732 -16.04 -45.38 7.94
C PRO A 732 -15.32 -45.48 9.28
N ALA A 733 -15.63 -46.50 10.08
CA ALA A 733 -14.85 -46.79 11.27
C ALA A 733 -13.38 -46.97 10.87
N ALA A 734 -12.46 -46.33 11.60
CA ALA A 734 -11.03 -46.41 11.35
C ALA A 734 -10.61 -47.90 11.21
N PRO A 735 -9.99 -48.31 10.08
CA PRO A 735 -9.63 -49.71 9.87
C PRO A 735 -8.64 -50.18 10.95
N ALA A 736 -8.81 -51.41 11.44
CA ALA A 736 -7.97 -51.99 12.50
C ALA A 736 -6.47 -52.10 12.12
N ARG A 737 -6.13 -51.93 10.83
CA ARG A 737 -4.77 -51.88 10.31
C ARG A 737 -4.69 -50.89 9.15
N ILE A 738 -3.68 -50.03 9.17
CA ILE A 738 -3.31 -49.15 8.06
C ILE A 738 -2.50 -49.98 7.06
N ALA A 739 -3.09 -50.34 5.92
CA ALA A 739 -2.46 -51.29 4.99
C ALA A 739 -1.59 -50.61 3.93
N ASN A 740 -1.84 -49.34 3.63
CA ASN A 740 -1.11 -48.57 2.63
C ASN A 740 -1.11 -47.06 2.94
N GLN A 741 -0.40 -46.28 2.11
CA GLN A 741 -0.28 -44.83 2.25
C GLN A 741 -1.61 -44.09 2.06
N THR A 742 -2.52 -44.62 1.25
CA THR A 742 -3.87 -44.07 1.03
C THR A 742 -4.72 -44.22 2.29
N ASP A 743 -4.67 -45.38 2.95
CA ASP A 743 -5.38 -45.61 4.23
C ASP A 743 -4.84 -44.70 5.33
N TYR A 744 -3.53 -44.47 5.36
CA TYR A 744 -2.89 -43.53 6.30
C TYR A 744 -3.35 -42.08 6.03
N ALA A 745 -3.36 -41.65 4.76
CA ALA A 745 -3.79 -40.32 4.38
C ALA A 745 -5.27 -40.07 4.71
N ALA A 746 -6.14 -41.08 4.52
CA ALA A 746 -7.56 -40.99 4.87
C ALA A 746 -7.79 -40.83 6.39
N LEU A 747 -6.93 -41.43 7.23
CA LEU A 747 -6.97 -41.24 8.69
C LEU A 747 -6.47 -39.86 9.13
N LEU A 748 -5.57 -39.25 8.35
CA LEU A 748 -5.09 -37.89 8.59
C LEU A 748 -6.01 -36.81 8.02
N ALA A 749 -6.90 -37.16 7.09
CA ALA A 749 -7.90 -36.23 6.54
C ALA A 749 -8.86 -35.79 7.67
N HIS A 750 -8.59 -34.61 8.23
CA HIS A 750 -9.42 -34.02 9.27
C HIS A 750 -10.76 -33.56 8.66
N SER A 751 -11.87 -33.87 9.34
CA SER A 751 -13.23 -33.68 8.83
C SER A 751 -13.94 -32.39 9.31
N ASP A 752 -13.22 -31.43 9.90
CA ASP A 752 -13.81 -30.20 10.47
C ASP A 752 -13.06 -28.90 10.11
N HIS A 753 -12.10 -28.92 9.18
CA HIS A 753 -11.46 -27.68 8.75
C HIS A 753 -12.35 -26.94 7.75
N GLY A 754 -12.63 -25.66 8.05
CA GLY A 754 -13.29 -24.74 7.13
C GLY A 754 -12.52 -24.60 5.82
N PRO A 755 -13.08 -23.86 4.83
CA PRO A 755 -12.43 -23.67 3.54
C PRO A 755 -10.98 -23.19 3.70
N ASP A 756 -10.10 -23.62 2.79
CA ASP A 756 -8.73 -23.13 2.80
C ASP A 756 -8.68 -21.61 2.59
N SER A 757 -7.71 -20.96 3.23
CA SER A 757 -7.54 -19.52 3.10
C SER A 757 -7.07 -19.14 1.70
N VAL A 758 -7.72 -18.14 1.11
CA VAL A 758 -7.35 -17.57 -0.19
C VAL A 758 -6.36 -16.42 0.03
N ALA A 759 -5.20 -16.50 -0.62
CA ALA A 759 -4.14 -15.49 -0.58
C ALA A 759 -4.38 -14.37 -1.61
N GLY A 760 -5.47 -13.61 -1.43
CA GLY A 760 -5.77 -12.39 -2.19
C GLY A 760 -5.82 -12.56 -3.70
N VAL A 761 -6.98 -12.95 -4.21
CA VAL A 761 -7.26 -13.06 -5.66
C VAL A 761 -8.30 -12.03 -6.09
N LEU A 762 -8.31 -11.66 -7.37
CA LEU A 762 -9.43 -10.90 -7.94
C LEU A 762 -10.43 -11.89 -8.54
N ALA A 763 -11.65 -11.90 -8.03
CA ALA A 763 -12.74 -12.74 -8.50
C ALA A 763 -13.83 -11.89 -9.15
N ARG A 764 -14.42 -12.40 -10.23
CA ARG A 764 -15.56 -11.78 -10.90
C ARG A 764 -16.85 -12.00 -10.11
N ALA A 765 -17.63 -10.94 -9.97
CA ALA A 765 -18.92 -10.98 -9.32
C ALA A 765 -19.97 -10.28 -10.17
N HIS A 766 -21.12 -10.93 -10.35
CA HIS A 766 -22.28 -10.43 -11.06
C HIS A 766 -23.17 -9.60 -10.13
N VAL A 767 -23.56 -8.41 -10.59
CA VAL A 767 -24.46 -7.49 -9.89
C VAL A 767 -25.91 -7.78 -10.29
N ASP A 768 -26.82 -7.84 -9.33
CA ASP A 768 -28.26 -7.87 -9.60
C ASP A 768 -28.74 -6.46 -10.01
N PRO A 769 -29.14 -6.26 -11.28
CA PRO A 769 -29.54 -4.94 -11.77
C PRO A 769 -30.90 -4.48 -11.23
N ASP A 770 -31.71 -5.40 -10.69
CA ASP A 770 -33.08 -5.11 -10.25
C ASP A 770 -33.14 -4.63 -8.79
N HIS A 771 -32.00 -4.58 -8.09
CA HIS A 771 -31.92 -4.10 -6.71
C HIS A 771 -31.21 -2.74 -6.63
N TRP A 772 -31.74 -1.81 -5.82
CA TRP A 772 -31.25 -0.42 -5.70
C TRP A 772 -29.76 -0.30 -5.34
N ILE A 773 -29.20 -1.29 -4.63
CA ILE A 773 -27.78 -1.30 -4.26
C ILE A 773 -26.86 -1.54 -5.46
N GLY A 774 -27.37 -2.24 -6.48
CA GLY A 774 -26.70 -2.47 -7.76
C GLY A 774 -26.87 -1.32 -8.76
N ALA A 775 -27.76 -0.37 -8.47
CA ALA A 775 -28.09 0.73 -9.37
C ALA A 775 -26.86 1.60 -9.66
N GLY A 776 -26.49 1.68 -10.94
CA GLY A 776 -25.36 2.46 -11.45
C GLY A 776 -24.03 1.71 -11.51
N LEU A 777 -24.03 0.42 -11.17
CA LEU A 777 -22.85 -0.44 -11.26
C LEU A 777 -22.78 -1.15 -12.62
N PRO A 778 -21.58 -1.54 -13.08
CA PRO A 778 -21.45 -2.47 -14.20
C PRO A 778 -22.02 -3.85 -13.85
N GLU A 779 -22.37 -4.64 -14.86
CA GLU A 779 -22.89 -6.02 -14.72
C GLU A 779 -21.91 -6.92 -13.94
N THR A 780 -20.61 -6.76 -14.19
CA THR A 780 -19.54 -7.50 -13.53
C THR A 780 -18.61 -6.57 -12.76
N LEU A 781 -18.31 -6.93 -11.52
CA LEU A 781 -17.31 -6.31 -10.64
C LEU A 781 -16.12 -7.25 -10.43
N ASN A 782 -14.97 -6.70 -10.09
CA ASN A 782 -13.82 -7.48 -9.60
C ASN A 782 -13.67 -7.26 -8.09
N VAL A 783 -13.76 -8.34 -7.32
CA VAL A 783 -13.72 -8.35 -5.87
C VAL A 783 -12.42 -8.99 -5.41
N LEU A 784 -11.72 -8.36 -4.48
CA LEU A 784 -10.56 -8.98 -3.84
C LEU A 784 -11.05 -9.98 -2.79
N VAL A 785 -10.77 -11.26 -3.00
CA VAL A 785 -11.13 -12.34 -2.09
C VAL A 785 -9.92 -12.72 -1.24
N ARG A 786 -10.09 -12.66 0.09
CA ARG A 786 -9.07 -13.05 1.08
C ARG A 786 -9.69 -13.89 2.19
N GLY A 787 -8.86 -14.73 2.80
CA GLY A 787 -9.26 -15.55 3.93
C GLY A 787 -10.12 -16.74 3.53
N ALA A 788 -10.84 -17.27 4.52
CA ALA A 788 -11.51 -18.58 4.43
C ALA A 788 -13.04 -18.52 4.55
N ASP A 789 -13.62 -17.33 4.77
CA ASP A 789 -15.06 -17.23 5.01
C ASP A 789 -15.85 -17.33 3.70
N ILE A 790 -16.72 -18.34 3.63
CA ILE A 790 -17.69 -18.54 2.55
C ILE A 790 -19.07 -18.65 3.19
N TYR A 791 -20.08 -18.07 2.55
CA TYR A 791 -21.43 -17.97 3.12
C TYR A 791 -22.47 -18.59 2.18
N ALA A 792 -23.47 -19.25 2.74
CA ALA A 792 -24.62 -19.74 1.99
C ALA A 792 -25.44 -18.55 1.43
N PRO A 793 -25.99 -18.64 0.21
CA PRO A 793 -26.86 -17.60 -0.31
C PRO A 793 -28.17 -17.51 0.48
N LEU A 794 -28.73 -16.30 0.58
CA LEU A 794 -30.09 -16.08 1.07
C LEU A 794 -31.10 -16.77 0.15
N LYS A 795 -32.14 -17.39 0.70
CA LYS A 795 -33.24 -17.97 -0.07
C LYS A 795 -34.24 -16.91 -0.48
N ARG A 796 -35.08 -17.23 -1.48
CA ARG A 796 -36.21 -16.37 -1.84
C ARG A 796 -37.12 -16.19 -0.62
N GLY A 797 -37.45 -14.94 -0.32
CA GLY A 797 -38.30 -14.56 0.82
C GLY A 797 -37.53 -14.23 2.09
N GLU A 798 -36.24 -14.57 2.19
CA GLU A 798 -35.37 -14.16 3.31
C GLU A 798 -34.72 -12.80 3.00
N GLY A 799 -34.15 -12.63 1.80
CA GLY A 799 -33.59 -11.36 1.35
C GLY A 799 -33.07 -11.44 -0.08
N VAL A 800 -32.10 -10.58 -0.41
CA VAL A 800 -31.54 -10.43 -1.76
C VAL A 800 -30.03 -10.65 -1.74
N ASN A 801 -29.54 -11.52 -2.62
CA ASN A 801 -28.12 -11.68 -2.90
C ASN A 801 -27.72 -10.68 -3.99
N ALA A 802 -27.62 -9.40 -3.65
CA ALA A 802 -27.53 -8.30 -4.60
C ALA A 802 -26.23 -8.30 -5.44
N VAL A 803 -25.17 -8.91 -4.94
CA VAL A 803 -23.97 -9.23 -5.71
C VAL A 803 -23.57 -10.65 -5.38
N ARG A 804 -23.27 -11.46 -6.39
CA ARG A 804 -22.81 -12.85 -6.23
C ARG A 804 -21.61 -13.11 -7.11
N PHE A 805 -20.73 -14.01 -6.69
CA PHE A 805 -19.65 -14.48 -7.54
C PHE A 805 -20.19 -15.12 -8.83
N GLU A 806 -19.42 -15.02 -9.91
CA GLU A 806 -19.72 -15.77 -11.13
C GLU A 806 -19.58 -17.30 -10.90
N GLY A 807 -19.93 -18.11 -11.90
CA GLY A 807 -19.76 -19.55 -11.83
C GLY A 807 -18.28 -19.94 -11.74
N SER A 808 -17.97 -21.13 -11.20
CA SER A 808 -16.60 -21.63 -10.98
C SER A 808 -15.69 -21.45 -12.19
N ASP A 809 -16.18 -21.71 -13.40
CA ASP A 809 -15.39 -21.69 -14.64
C ASP A 809 -15.00 -20.27 -15.08
N THR A 810 -15.72 -19.26 -14.61
CA THR A 810 -15.48 -17.86 -14.93
C THR A 810 -15.05 -17.04 -13.71
N LEU A 811 -15.10 -17.59 -12.51
CA LEU A 811 -14.85 -16.89 -11.26
C LEU A 811 -13.52 -16.12 -11.22
N LEU A 812 -12.41 -16.74 -11.59
CA LEU A 812 -11.09 -16.14 -11.42
C LEU A 812 -10.85 -15.04 -12.45
N ALA A 813 -10.73 -13.79 -11.98
CA ALA A 813 -10.30 -12.67 -12.80
C ALA A 813 -8.77 -12.61 -12.87
N SER A 814 -8.13 -12.74 -11.70
CA SER A 814 -6.68 -12.78 -11.56
C SER A 814 -6.20 -13.42 -10.25
N GLY A 815 -4.99 -13.98 -10.28
CA GLY A 815 -4.27 -14.53 -9.11
C GLY A 815 -4.25 -16.06 -9.08
N GLN A 816 -3.92 -16.62 -7.91
CA GLN A 816 -3.92 -18.06 -7.68
C GLN A 816 -5.06 -18.47 -6.75
N LEU A 817 -6.02 -19.22 -7.29
CA LEU A 817 -7.14 -19.79 -6.54
C LEU A 817 -7.04 -21.31 -6.54
N TRP A 818 -7.19 -21.93 -5.37
CA TRP A 818 -7.21 -23.39 -5.25
C TRP A 818 -8.49 -23.98 -5.84
N ALA A 819 -8.41 -25.21 -6.36
CA ALA A 819 -9.54 -25.83 -7.06
C ALA A 819 -10.78 -25.97 -6.16
N GLU A 820 -10.58 -26.28 -4.88
CA GLU A 820 -11.66 -26.41 -3.90
C GLU A 820 -12.33 -25.06 -3.63
N ASN A 821 -11.53 -23.99 -3.46
CA ASN A 821 -12.07 -22.64 -3.31
C ASN A 821 -12.79 -22.18 -4.56
N GLN A 822 -12.27 -22.48 -5.75
CA GLN A 822 -12.92 -22.12 -7.02
C GLN A 822 -14.28 -22.82 -7.18
N ALA A 823 -14.37 -24.09 -6.81
CA ALA A 823 -15.62 -24.84 -6.81
C ALA A 823 -16.62 -24.29 -5.78
N GLN A 824 -16.17 -24.00 -4.56
CA GLN A 824 -17.06 -23.60 -3.47
C GLN A 824 -17.54 -22.14 -3.59
N LEU A 825 -16.69 -21.21 -4.05
CA LEU A 825 -17.03 -19.79 -4.18
C LEU A 825 -18.02 -19.50 -5.31
N GLY A 826 -18.12 -20.39 -6.32
CA GLY A 826 -19.01 -20.20 -7.45
C GLY A 826 -20.45 -19.93 -7.02
N TYR A 827 -21.06 -18.87 -7.56
CA TYR A 827 -22.42 -18.41 -7.23
C TYR A 827 -22.68 -17.97 -5.78
N LYS A 828 -21.68 -17.98 -4.89
CA LYS A 828 -21.85 -17.53 -3.50
C LYS A 828 -22.00 -16.01 -3.42
N PRO A 829 -22.68 -15.48 -2.39
CA PRO A 829 -22.89 -14.06 -2.24
C PRO A 829 -21.60 -13.28 -1.95
N VAL A 830 -21.51 -12.10 -2.57
CA VAL A 830 -20.57 -11.03 -2.21
C VAL A 830 -21.27 -9.99 -1.35
N VAL A 831 -22.49 -9.61 -1.72
CA VAL A 831 -23.32 -8.67 -0.97
C VAL A 831 -24.70 -9.27 -0.76
N MET A 832 -25.12 -9.33 0.50
CA MET A 832 -26.44 -9.76 0.92
C MET A 832 -27.18 -8.59 1.56
N VAL A 833 -28.48 -8.45 1.24
CA VAL A 833 -29.36 -7.44 1.83
C VAL A 833 -30.59 -8.14 2.41
N GLU A 834 -30.85 -7.92 3.69
CA GLU A 834 -32.01 -8.48 4.40
C GLU A 834 -32.70 -7.39 5.22
N THR A 835 -34.04 -7.40 5.22
CA THR A 835 -34.83 -6.48 6.04
C THR A 835 -34.97 -7.05 7.44
N LEU A 836 -34.68 -6.23 8.45
CA LEU A 836 -34.92 -6.58 9.84
C LEU A 836 -35.81 -5.49 10.47
N GLY A 837 -37.04 -5.87 10.80
CA GLY A 837 -38.06 -4.93 11.27
C GLY A 837 -38.34 -3.83 10.23
N SER A 838 -38.04 -2.58 10.58
CA SER A 838 -38.18 -1.42 9.67
C SER A 838 -36.84 -0.90 9.13
N GLY A 839 -35.73 -1.55 9.47
CA GLY A 839 -34.39 -1.26 8.96
C GLY A 839 -33.85 -2.42 8.12
N GLN A 840 -32.54 -2.48 7.97
CA GLN A 840 -31.91 -3.49 7.12
C GLN A 840 -30.47 -3.81 7.51
N LEU A 841 -30.03 -4.97 7.03
CA LEU A 841 -28.68 -5.50 7.13
C LEU A 841 -28.09 -5.56 5.72
N ILE A 842 -26.86 -5.06 5.56
CA ILE A 842 -26.10 -5.14 4.32
C ILE A 842 -24.77 -5.81 4.64
N ALA A 843 -24.63 -7.08 4.27
CA ALA A 843 -23.44 -7.86 4.56
C ALA A 843 -22.56 -7.99 3.33
N PHE A 844 -21.36 -7.40 3.40
CA PHE A 844 -20.29 -7.63 2.44
C PHE A 844 -19.43 -8.80 2.92
N THR A 845 -19.34 -9.87 2.13
CA THR A 845 -18.54 -11.05 2.49
C THR A 845 -17.04 -10.82 2.31
N GLN A 846 -16.63 -9.74 1.65
CA GLN A 846 -15.27 -9.25 1.48
C GLN A 846 -15.22 -7.74 1.76
N ASP A 847 -14.08 -7.19 2.19
CA ASP A 847 -13.94 -5.75 2.45
C ASP A 847 -13.76 -4.94 1.14
N PRO A 848 -14.72 -4.10 0.72
CA PRO A 848 -14.59 -3.26 -0.47
C PRO A 848 -13.66 -2.05 -0.25
N THR A 849 -13.24 -1.78 0.98
CA THR A 849 -12.43 -0.62 1.36
C THR A 849 -10.95 -0.95 1.52
N VAL A 850 -10.59 -2.25 1.51
CA VAL A 850 -9.25 -2.78 1.75
C VAL A 850 -8.15 -1.95 1.08
N ARG A 851 -7.21 -1.46 1.91
CA ARG A 851 -6.04 -0.65 1.50
C ARG A 851 -6.38 0.57 0.63
N GLY A 852 -7.64 1.00 0.54
CA GLY A 852 -8.10 2.13 -0.27
C GLY A 852 -8.00 1.96 -1.78
N TYR A 853 -7.74 0.75 -2.30
CA TYR A 853 -7.28 0.55 -3.68
C TYR A 853 -8.28 -0.06 -4.67
N LEU A 854 -9.47 -0.45 -4.20
CA LEU A 854 -10.52 -1.04 -5.05
C LEU A 854 -11.46 0.06 -5.57
N GLU A 855 -10.96 0.90 -6.47
CA GLU A 855 -11.74 2.02 -7.05
C GLU A 855 -13.06 1.53 -7.68
N GLY A 856 -13.05 0.36 -8.32
CA GLY A 856 -14.25 -0.22 -8.94
C GLY A 856 -15.35 -0.65 -7.96
N LEU A 857 -15.05 -0.82 -6.67
CA LEU A 857 -16.03 -1.21 -5.64
C LEU A 857 -16.57 -0.02 -4.84
N LYS A 858 -16.00 1.18 -4.99
CA LYS A 858 -16.43 2.35 -4.22
C LYS A 858 -17.89 2.74 -4.47
N PRO A 859 -18.40 2.71 -5.72
CA PRO A 859 -19.82 3.02 -5.95
C PRO A 859 -20.76 2.04 -5.23
N LEU A 860 -20.40 0.75 -5.15
CA LEU A 860 -21.18 -0.26 -4.42
C LEU A 860 -21.22 0.04 -2.91
N PHE A 861 -20.06 0.33 -2.32
CA PHE A 861 -19.99 0.71 -0.90
C PHE A 861 -20.74 2.04 -0.62
N ALA A 862 -20.61 3.02 -1.50
CA ALA A 862 -21.33 4.28 -1.39
C ALA A 862 -22.85 4.11 -1.51
N ASN A 863 -23.33 3.19 -2.37
CA ASN A 863 -24.75 2.83 -2.43
C ASN A 863 -25.23 2.29 -1.08
N ALA A 864 -24.49 1.37 -0.46
CA ALA A 864 -24.85 0.84 0.87
C ALA A 864 -24.95 1.93 1.93
N VAL A 865 -24.01 2.88 1.94
CA VAL A 865 -23.95 3.97 2.93
C VAL A 865 -25.00 5.05 2.70
N PHE A 866 -25.18 5.54 1.46
CA PHE A 866 -26.02 6.72 1.19
C PHE A 866 -27.43 6.36 0.73
N LYS A 867 -27.60 5.28 -0.03
CA LYS A 867 -28.91 4.82 -0.49
C LYS A 867 -29.57 3.93 0.55
N GLY A 868 -28.80 3.08 1.23
CA GLY A 868 -29.31 2.19 2.29
C GLY A 868 -30.33 2.84 3.24
N PRO A 869 -29.98 3.93 3.95
CA PRO A 869 -30.90 4.60 4.88
C PRO A 869 -32.11 5.28 4.21
N ALA A 870 -32.14 5.40 2.88
CA ALA A 870 -33.28 5.89 2.11
C ALA A 870 -34.29 4.78 1.75
N HIS A 871 -33.90 3.51 1.86
CA HIS A 871 -34.74 2.33 1.58
C HIS A 871 -35.33 1.66 2.83
N VAL A 872 -35.21 2.32 3.98
CA VAL A 872 -35.78 1.87 5.26
C VAL A 872 -36.92 2.80 5.69
N SER A 873 -37.76 2.35 6.64
CA SER A 873 -38.90 3.13 7.15
C SER A 873 -38.77 3.38 8.65
N PRO A 874 -37.96 4.35 9.10
CA PRO A 874 -37.59 4.45 10.50
C PRO A 874 -38.76 4.74 11.43
N ARG A 875 -38.75 4.10 12.61
CA ARG A 875 -39.69 4.27 13.72
C ARG A 875 -38.92 4.78 14.94
N TRP A 876 -38.48 6.03 14.86
CA TRP A 876 -37.83 6.72 15.98
C TRP A 876 -38.85 7.51 16.78
#